data_AF-A0A3E4YKQ9-F1
#
_entry.id   AF-A0A3E4YKQ9-F1
#
_cell.length_a   1.000
_cell.length_b   1.000
_cell.length_c   1.000
_cell.angle_alpha   90.00
_cell.angle_beta   90.00
_cell.angle_gamma   90.00
#
_symmetry.space_group_name_H-M   'P 1'
#
loop_
_entity.id
_entity.type
_entity.pdbx_description
1 polymer ?
#
loop_
_entity_poly.entity_id
_entity_poly.type
_entity_poly.pdbx_seq_one_letter_code
_entity_poly.pdbx_strand_id
1 'polypeptide(L)'
;MIYFTGDIHGGVERFYPYSFNEQKTLTKNDYMIICGDFGLIWDCEGTNPFEEEKLDYLENRSYTTLFVDGNHENYDRLNKYPIEEWHGGLVQKIRPSVIHLMRGQIYDIDGVSILAFGGAESHDISDGILDQNDYKTEADFMDEYMKMRNTGKMFRVNHVSWWKEELPTDEEIALAKENLAKHNNKVDYIVTHDTSSRVLHKMYDNCGGCTPNRLNDFFDWIENNIEYKHWFFGHHHINKDLDKKTTCLYYSIVFERIEKMKKQFVWNPLYNIIMDLKKQYIKENNIIDFANTYKTYNKVNKEDNFINYMCNNVSNSEKYLNIFMPLIIKENNGCFLFQYDEYNMQRKAEEHGNKPFFDLYDGLYRYCRATVIDLINDELVIAPFKKFFNINQLEECSYEHVSALCDKAIKNNKSVEFSNKLDGSMMCCRFYNDTYFMSSSLSIDKNNSWRLDDGYNMLVSNKNLMNMIRNNPTKTHIFEYISLKDAHIVKYDKSQEGLYLIGLVDNYTGRESSYKDIIDYANKYNVLTTCVCNKNIHTILNELNDKQSDEAEGFVINIDGEKFKLKYNDYVKMHRVLSAISSPNLTIEMIADDKFDDYISKVPFMYREQIFTIANNVFKYIDNVNEYVNLCYISIPNYILENRGRACKYITDTFDNKYNCLIIRKYLDKPYNVLKNKNNSILNYTQILNKNKYVSNLLNEMKDKEVIHEL
;
A
#
# COMPACT_ATOMS: atom_id res chain seq x y z
N MET A 1 -16.52 -3.73 -14.43
CA MET A 1 -16.42 -3.28 -13.02
C MET A 1 -17.80 -2.81 -12.56
N ILE A 2 -18.17 -3.02 -11.30
CA ILE A 2 -19.46 -2.56 -10.74
C ILE A 2 -19.23 -1.66 -9.53
N TYR A 3 -19.83 -0.47 -9.57
CA TYR A 3 -19.86 0.51 -8.51
C TYR A 3 -21.29 0.69 -8.03
N PHE A 4 -21.46 1.00 -6.74
CA PHE A 4 -22.75 1.26 -6.11
C PHE A 4 -22.72 2.63 -5.45
N THR A 5 -23.83 3.35 -5.49
CA THR A 5 -24.04 4.59 -4.74
C THR A 5 -25.49 4.69 -4.27
N GLY A 6 -25.74 5.57 -3.30
CA GLY A 6 -27.08 5.83 -2.80
C GLY A 6 -27.93 6.61 -3.78
N ASP A 7 -29.11 7.00 -3.32
CA ASP A 7 -29.96 7.93 -4.06
C ASP A 7 -29.27 9.24 -4.41
N ILE A 8 -29.77 9.89 -5.46
CA ILE A 8 -29.17 11.11 -6.00
C ILE A 8 -30.16 12.28 -6.07
N HIS A 9 -31.48 12.05 -6.10
CA HIS A 9 -32.49 13.11 -6.26
C HIS A 9 -32.19 14.05 -7.44
N GLY A 10 -31.70 13.49 -8.55
CA GLY A 10 -31.23 14.23 -9.73
C GLY A 10 -29.84 14.88 -9.61
N GLY A 11 -29.20 14.84 -8.44
CA GLY A 11 -27.87 15.38 -8.18
C GLY A 11 -26.74 14.48 -8.70
N VAL A 12 -26.19 14.82 -9.87
CA VAL A 12 -25.12 14.06 -10.53
C VAL A 12 -23.71 14.49 -10.12
N GLU A 13 -23.56 15.41 -9.16
CA GLU A 13 -22.28 16.06 -8.84
C GLU A 13 -21.22 15.07 -8.34
N ARG A 14 -21.65 14.00 -7.68
CA ARG A 14 -20.77 12.92 -7.22
C ARG A 14 -20.15 12.11 -8.36
N PHE A 15 -20.71 12.22 -9.57
CA PHE A 15 -20.20 11.58 -10.77
C PHE A 15 -19.28 12.49 -11.58
N TYR A 16 -19.01 13.72 -11.16
CA TYR A 16 -18.04 14.57 -11.85
C TYR A 16 -16.62 14.00 -11.74
N PRO A 17 -15.73 14.22 -12.72
CA PRO A 17 -14.36 13.67 -12.72
C PRO A 17 -13.53 14.00 -11.47
N TYR A 18 -13.85 15.09 -10.77
CA TYR A 18 -13.17 15.47 -9.53
C TYR A 18 -13.73 14.73 -8.30
N SER A 19 -14.98 14.26 -8.36
CA SER A 19 -15.66 13.52 -7.29
C SER A 19 -15.48 12.01 -7.44
N PHE A 20 -15.46 11.51 -8.69
CA PHE A 20 -15.32 10.11 -9.05
C PHE A 20 -14.19 9.93 -10.08
N ASN A 21 -12.95 9.92 -9.61
CA ASN A 21 -11.76 9.95 -10.46
C ASN A 21 -11.57 8.63 -11.24
N GLU A 22 -12.02 7.52 -10.67
CA GLU A 22 -11.95 6.17 -11.24
C GLU A 22 -12.65 6.08 -12.60
N GLN A 23 -13.62 6.97 -12.88
CA GLN A 23 -14.33 7.02 -14.16
C GLN A 23 -13.40 7.16 -15.39
N LYS A 24 -12.19 7.70 -15.20
CA LYS A 24 -11.20 7.89 -16.27
C LYS A 24 -10.77 6.59 -16.95
N THR A 25 -10.87 5.46 -16.26
CA THR A 25 -10.48 4.14 -16.78
C THR A 25 -11.67 3.27 -17.15
N LEU A 26 -12.89 3.75 -16.89
CA LEU A 26 -14.11 2.98 -17.14
C LEU A 26 -14.51 3.03 -18.62
N THR A 27 -15.31 2.05 -19.00
CA THR A 27 -15.87 1.83 -20.33
C THR A 27 -17.36 1.50 -20.20
N LYS A 28 -18.12 1.45 -21.31
CA LYS A 28 -19.56 1.15 -21.26
C LYS A 28 -19.87 -0.27 -20.75
N ASN A 29 -18.84 -1.09 -20.56
CA ASN A 29 -18.90 -2.41 -19.92
C ASN A 29 -18.60 -2.35 -18.41
N ASP A 30 -18.50 -1.14 -17.84
CA ASP A 30 -18.44 -0.87 -16.41
C ASP A 30 -19.73 -0.16 -15.99
N TYR A 31 -20.16 -0.40 -14.76
CA TYR A 31 -21.52 -0.11 -14.32
C TYR A 31 -21.51 0.70 -13.02
N MET A 32 -22.29 1.78 -12.99
CA MET A 32 -22.60 2.55 -11.79
C MET A 32 -24.07 2.28 -11.43
N ILE A 33 -24.32 1.62 -10.30
CA ILE A 33 -25.66 1.28 -9.82
C ILE A 33 -26.11 2.26 -8.73
N ILE A 34 -27.24 2.93 -8.95
CA ILE A 34 -27.86 3.88 -8.02
C ILE A 34 -28.99 3.17 -7.26
N CYS A 35 -28.90 3.18 -5.93
CA CYS A 35 -29.82 2.50 -5.01
C CYS A 35 -31.12 3.31 -4.75
N GLY A 36 -31.88 3.61 -5.81
CA GLY A 36 -33.17 4.29 -5.73
C GLY A 36 -33.08 5.81 -5.86
N ASP A 37 -34.24 6.47 -5.88
CA ASP A 37 -34.39 7.95 -5.95
C ASP A 37 -33.38 8.58 -6.94
N PHE A 38 -33.47 8.11 -8.18
CA PHE A 38 -32.71 8.61 -9.33
C PHE A 38 -33.08 10.06 -9.64
N GLY A 39 -34.36 10.42 -9.52
CA GLY A 39 -34.83 11.81 -9.54
C GLY A 39 -34.61 12.58 -10.85
N LEU A 40 -34.27 11.91 -11.96
CA LEU A 40 -34.17 12.52 -13.30
C LEU A 40 -35.36 12.16 -14.21
N ILE A 41 -36.39 11.52 -13.64
CA ILE A 41 -37.68 11.20 -14.27
C ILE A 41 -38.77 11.61 -13.28
N TRP A 42 -38.89 12.92 -13.03
CA TRP A 42 -39.75 13.46 -11.96
C TRP A 42 -40.84 14.38 -12.51
N ASP A 43 -40.49 15.31 -13.39
CA ASP A 43 -41.40 16.36 -13.85
C ASP A 43 -42.63 15.78 -14.59
N CYS A 44 -43.83 16.20 -14.21
CA CYS A 44 -45.09 15.70 -14.77
C CYS A 44 -45.37 16.18 -16.20
N GLU A 45 -44.79 17.31 -16.62
CA GLU A 45 -44.99 17.88 -17.96
C GLU A 45 -44.09 17.21 -19.03
N GLY A 46 -43.17 16.35 -18.60
CA GLY A 46 -42.19 15.68 -19.46
C GLY A 46 -40.77 16.05 -19.06
N THR A 47 -39.79 15.69 -19.90
CA THR A 47 -38.38 15.97 -19.59
C THR A 47 -38.09 17.47 -19.69
N ASN A 48 -37.81 18.11 -18.55
CA ASN A 48 -37.44 19.53 -18.51
C ASN A 48 -35.94 19.74 -18.82
N PRO A 49 -35.48 20.99 -19.03
CA PRO A 49 -34.09 21.26 -19.38
C PRO A 49 -33.06 20.77 -18.36
N PHE A 50 -33.40 20.71 -17.07
CA PHE A 50 -32.51 20.20 -16.03
C PHE A 50 -32.36 18.68 -16.16
N GLU A 51 -33.47 17.95 -16.27
CA GLU A 51 -33.46 16.49 -16.49
C GLU A 51 -32.70 16.14 -17.77
N GLU A 52 -32.95 16.87 -18.87
CA GLU A 52 -32.29 16.65 -20.16
C GLU A 52 -30.76 16.84 -20.03
N GLU A 53 -30.29 17.92 -19.41
CA GLU A 53 -28.87 18.18 -19.19
C GLU A 53 -28.21 17.05 -18.37
N LYS A 54 -28.87 16.58 -17.31
CA LYS A 54 -28.31 15.55 -16.43
C LYS A 54 -28.34 14.16 -17.06
N LEU A 55 -29.40 13.84 -17.80
CA LEU A 55 -29.48 12.58 -18.57
C LEU A 55 -28.42 12.54 -19.67
N ASP A 56 -28.22 13.64 -20.38
CA ASP A 56 -27.15 13.75 -21.38
C ASP A 56 -25.76 13.69 -20.73
N TYR A 57 -25.59 14.28 -19.54
CA TYR A 57 -24.35 14.16 -18.78
C TYR A 57 -24.01 12.70 -18.45
N LEU A 58 -25.00 11.92 -17.99
CA LEU A 58 -24.86 10.51 -17.66
C LEU A 58 -24.64 9.65 -18.90
N GLU A 59 -25.38 9.90 -19.99
CA GLU A 59 -25.21 9.19 -21.26
C GLU A 59 -23.79 9.37 -21.82
N ASN A 60 -23.24 10.59 -21.68
CA ASN A 60 -21.88 10.91 -22.12
C ASN A 60 -20.78 10.40 -21.17
N ARG A 61 -21.10 9.70 -20.07
CA ARG A 61 -20.08 9.06 -19.23
C ARG A 61 -19.42 7.91 -19.98
N SER A 62 -18.20 7.58 -19.59
CA SER A 62 -17.50 6.43 -20.16
C SER A 62 -18.13 5.10 -19.77
N TYR A 63 -18.89 5.05 -18.68
CA TYR A 63 -19.57 3.88 -18.10
C TYR A 63 -21.08 3.88 -18.33
N THR A 64 -21.74 2.77 -18.00
CA THR A 64 -23.20 2.60 -18.03
C THR A 64 -23.79 2.89 -16.65
N THR A 65 -24.81 3.74 -16.59
CA THR A 65 -25.55 4.05 -15.35
C THR A 65 -26.77 3.16 -15.26
N LEU A 66 -26.90 2.45 -14.14
CA LEU A 66 -28.04 1.63 -13.78
C LEU A 66 -28.71 2.22 -12.54
N PHE A 67 -30.02 2.09 -12.42
CA PHE A 67 -30.73 2.48 -11.20
C PHE A 67 -31.93 1.58 -10.94
N VAL A 68 -32.29 1.44 -9.66
CA VAL A 68 -33.61 0.98 -9.24
C VAL A 68 -34.49 2.19 -8.94
N ASP A 69 -35.80 2.06 -9.06
CA ASP A 69 -36.76 3.11 -8.70
C ASP A 69 -36.84 3.33 -7.17
N GLY A 70 -37.25 4.52 -6.74
CA GLY A 70 -37.52 4.86 -5.34
C GLY A 70 -38.87 5.58 -5.19
N ASN A 71 -39.06 6.30 -4.09
CA ASN A 71 -40.30 7.05 -3.86
C ASN A 71 -40.26 8.50 -4.41
N HIS A 72 -39.17 8.87 -5.10
CA HIS A 72 -39.01 10.14 -5.81
C HIS A 72 -38.92 9.96 -7.33
N GLU A 73 -39.78 9.08 -7.87
CA GLU A 73 -39.89 8.78 -9.30
C GLU A 73 -41.31 9.07 -9.80
N ASN A 74 -41.40 9.57 -11.03
CA ASN A 74 -42.67 9.71 -11.72
C ASN A 74 -43.03 8.40 -12.41
N TYR A 75 -43.83 7.56 -11.74
CA TYR A 75 -44.22 6.24 -12.25
C TYR A 75 -45.04 6.31 -13.54
N ASP A 76 -45.83 7.38 -13.75
CA ASP A 76 -46.58 7.57 -15.00
C ASP A 76 -45.64 7.80 -16.20
N ARG A 77 -44.50 8.45 -16.00
CA ARG A 77 -43.47 8.61 -17.02
C ARG A 77 -42.62 7.37 -17.17
N LEU A 78 -42.16 6.80 -16.05
CA LEU A 78 -41.31 5.62 -16.04
C LEU A 78 -41.97 4.45 -16.77
N ASN A 79 -43.26 4.21 -16.53
CA ASN A 79 -44.04 3.13 -17.18
C ASN A 79 -44.28 3.32 -18.68
N LYS A 80 -44.03 4.51 -19.25
CA LYS A 80 -44.15 4.75 -20.69
C LYS A 80 -42.91 4.33 -21.49
N TYR A 81 -41.78 4.12 -20.81
CA TYR A 81 -40.56 3.67 -21.50
C TYR A 81 -40.69 2.22 -21.98
N PRO A 82 -40.20 1.90 -23.19
CA PRO A 82 -40.28 0.55 -23.73
C PRO A 82 -39.50 -0.43 -22.86
N ILE A 83 -40.07 -1.63 -22.71
CA ILE A 83 -39.47 -2.73 -21.98
C ILE A 83 -38.66 -3.59 -22.96
N GLU A 84 -37.44 -3.93 -22.60
CA GLU A 84 -36.58 -4.84 -23.36
C GLU A 84 -35.80 -5.78 -22.44
N GLU A 85 -35.32 -6.90 -23.00
CA GLU A 85 -34.47 -7.85 -22.29
C GLU A 85 -33.01 -7.37 -22.33
N TRP A 86 -32.36 -7.36 -21.17
CA TRP A 86 -30.97 -6.93 -21.00
C TRP A 86 -30.33 -7.71 -19.85
N HIS A 87 -29.21 -8.38 -20.14
CA HIS A 87 -28.44 -9.16 -19.15
C HIS A 87 -29.28 -10.15 -18.31
N GLY A 88 -30.27 -10.80 -18.94
CA GLY A 88 -31.11 -11.82 -18.31
C GLY A 88 -32.33 -11.29 -17.54
N GLY A 89 -32.52 -9.97 -17.47
CA GLY A 89 -33.69 -9.34 -16.87
C GLY A 89 -34.37 -8.33 -17.81
N LEU A 90 -35.52 -7.81 -17.40
CA LEU A 90 -36.24 -6.76 -18.13
C LEU A 90 -35.82 -5.37 -17.66
N VAL A 91 -35.57 -4.46 -18.59
CA VAL A 91 -35.17 -3.07 -18.30
C VAL A 91 -36.00 -2.06 -19.06
N GLN A 92 -35.92 -0.80 -18.62
CA GLN A 92 -36.37 0.35 -19.39
C GLN A 92 -35.18 1.29 -19.64
N LYS A 93 -34.85 1.53 -20.92
CA LYS A 93 -33.77 2.44 -21.29
C LYS A 93 -34.25 3.88 -21.37
N ILE A 94 -33.82 4.70 -20.42
CA ILE A 94 -34.05 6.15 -20.41
C ILE A 94 -33.18 6.84 -21.45
N ARG A 95 -31.94 6.34 -21.57
CA ARG A 95 -30.97 6.61 -22.65
C ARG A 95 -30.27 5.28 -22.97
N PRO A 96 -29.52 5.16 -24.08
CA PRO A 96 -28.83 3.91 -24.44
C PRO A 96 -27.97 3.32 -23.31
N SER A 97 -27.38 4.15 -22.46
CA SER A 97 -26.52 3.76 -21.33
C SER A 97 -27.00 4.28 -19.97
N VAL A 98 -28.25 4.75 -19.87
CA VAL A 98 -28.93 5.09 -18.61
C VAL A 98 -30.16 4.20 -18.50
N ILE A 99 -30.08 3.19 -17.64
CA ILE A 99 -30.95 2.03 -17.69
C ILE A 99 -31.63 1.82 -16.33
N HIS A 100 -32.95 1.77 -16.35
CA HIS A 100 -33.76 1.38 -15.20
C HIS A 100 -33.81 -0.16 -15.10
N LEU A 101 -33.41 -0.69 -13.95
CA LEU A 101 -33.50 -2.10 -13.60
C LEU A 101 -34.89 -2.37 -12.98
N MET A 102 -35.77 -3.05 -13.71
CA MET A 102 -37.14 -3.30 -13.24
C MET A 102 -37.16 -4.20 -12.00
N ARG A 103 -38.16 -3.97 -11.14
CA ARG A 103 -38.38 -4.71 -9.90
C ARG A 103 -38.51 -6.21 -10.13
N GLY A 104 -37.88 -6.99 -9.24
CA GLY A 104 -37.98 -8.44 -9.21
C GLY A 104 -37.19 -9.18 -10.28
N GLN A 105 -36.41 -8.47 -11.09
CA GLN A 105 -35.51 -9.05 -12.07
C GLN A 105 -34.16 -9.41 -11.45
N ILE A 106 -33.49 -10.42 -12.01
CA ILE A 106 -32.12 -10.79 -11.67
C ILE A 106 -31.26 -10.64 -12.92
N TYR A 107 -30.12 -9.96 -12.78
CA TYR A 107 -29.24 -9.63 -13.89
C TYR A 107 -27.89 -10.32 -13.74
N ASP A 108 -27.30 -10.76 -14.86
CA ASP A 108 -25.90 -11.19 -14.95
C ASP A 108 -25.06 -10.04 -15.52
N ILE A 109 -24.36 -9.34 -14.63
CA ILE A 109 -23.57 -8.15 -14.97
C ILE A 109 -22.14 -8.41 -14.52
N ASP A 110 -21.16 -8.28 -15.42
CA ASP A 110 -19.72 -8.52 -15.12
C ASP A 110 -19.45 -9.89 -14.44
N GLY A 111 -20.27 -10.91 -14.76
CA GLY A 111 -20.17 -12.26 -14.22
C GLY A 111 -20.69 -12.43 -12.79
N VAL A 112 -21.47 -11.46 -12.29
CA VAL A 112 -22.15 -11.55 -10.99
C VAL A 112 -23.66 -11.41 -11.15
N SER A 113 -24.39 -12.10 -10.29
CA SER A 113 -25.86 -12.10 -10.24
C SER A 113 -26.39 -11.03 -9.29
N ILE A 114 -27.26 -10.15 -9.80
CA ILE A 114 -27.80 -9.00 -9.04
C ILE A 114 -29.32 -9.04 -9.04
N LEU A 115 -29.93 -9.15 -7.86
CA LEU A 115 -31.36 -8.89 -7.68
C LEU A 115 -31.57 -7.37 -7.58
N ALA A 116 -32.45 -6.82 -8.43
CA ALA A 116 -32.86 -5.42 -8.36
C ALA A 116 -34.32 -5.32 -7.88
N PHE A 117 -34.56 -4.50 -6.86
CA PHE A 117 -35.90 -4.30 -6.33
C PHE A 117 -36.07 -2.89 -5.73
N GLY A 118 -36.58 -1.95 -6.52
CA GLY A 118 -36.88 -0.58 -6.11
C GLY A 118 -38.12 -0.43 -5.23
N GLY A 119 -38.48 0.82 -4.94
CA GLY A 119 -39.62 1.23 -4.14
C GLY A 119 -39.28 1.61 -2.70
N ALA A 120 -40.10 2.49 -2.12
CA ALA A 120 -40.12 2.88 -0.71
C ALA A 120 -41.46 3.56 -0.39
N GLU A 121 -41.79 3.71 0.88
CA GLU A 121 -42.96 4.50 1.29
C GLU A 121 -42.55 5.96 1.53
N SER A 122 -43.30 6.91 0.96
CA SER A 122 -43.09 8.32 1.25
C SER A 122 -43.32 8.64 2.74
N HIS A 123 -42.31 9.23 3.38
CA HIS A 123 -42.37 9.59 4.81
C HIS A 123 -43.05 10.92 5.11
N ASP A 124 -43.27 11.77 4.11
CA ASP A 124 -43.78 13.14 4.24
C ASP A 124 -45.26 13.29 3.82
N ILE A 125 -46.06 12.27 4.11
CA ILE A 125 -47.51 12.23 3.83
C ILE A 125 -48.37 12.23 5.11
N SER A 126 -47.82 12.67 6.25
CA SER A 126 -48.52 12.59 7.55
C SER A 126 -49.82 13.41 7.62
N ASP A 127 -49.95 14.44 6.79
CA ASP A 127 -51.16 15.26 6.66
C ASP A 127 -52.05 14.83 5.46
N GLY A 128 -51.72 13.71 4.80
CA GLY A 128 -52.52 13.06 3.77
C GLY A 128 -51.99 13.20 2.34
N ILE A 129 -52.74 12.62 1.41
CA ILE A 129 -52.50 12.71 -0.04
C ILE A 129 -53.69 13.45 -0.63
N LEU A 130 -53.42 14.51 -1.39
CA LEU A 130 -54.44 15.23 -2.14
C LEU A 130 -54.66 14.58 -3.49
N ASP A 131 -55.91 14.30 -3.83
CA ASP A 131 -56.31 13.88 -5.18
C ASP A 131 -57.16 14.99 -5.81
N GLN A 132 -56.80 15.44 -7.01
CA GLN A 132 -57.57 16.44 -7.74
C GLN A 132 -59.02 15.99 -7.96
N ASN A 133 -59.27 14.68 -8.08
CA ASN A 133 -60.60 14.11 -8.30
C ASN A 133 -61.54 14.25 -7.08
N ASP A 134 -61.01 14.55 -5.90
CA ASP A 134 -61.82 14.77 -4.69
C ASP A 134 -62.48 16.16 -4.67
N TYR A 135 -62.09 17.05 -5.59
CA TYR A 135 -62.54 18.44 -5.65
C TYR A 135 -63.41 18.71 -6.88
N LYS A 136 -64.43 19.57 -6.74
CA LYS A 136 -65.38 19.88 -7.82
C LYS A 136 -64.76 20.75 -8.91
N THR A 137 -63.83 21.62 -8.56
CA THR A 137 -63.15 22.54 -9.48
C THR A 137 -61.66 22.62 -9.17
N GLU A 138 -60.86 22.99 -10.16
CA GLU A 138 -59.42 23.23 -9.99
C GLU A 138 -59.13 24.35 -8.98
N ALA A 139 -59.99 25.36 -8.90
CA ALA A 139 -59.88 26.43 -7.90
C ALA A 139 -60.02 25.89 -6.47
N ASP A 140 -60.99 24.99 -6.22
CA ASP A 140 -61.19 24.39 -4.90
C ASP A 140 -59.96 23.54 -4.47
N PHE A 141 -59.39 22.80 -5.43
CA PHE A 141 -58.15 22.05 -5.20
C PHE A 141 -56.97 22.98 -4.89
N MET A 142 -56.78 24.03 -5.68
CA MET A 142 -55.68 24.99 -5.50
C MET A 142 -55.79 25.76 -4.18
N ASP A 143 -57.01 26.06 -3.73
CA ASP A 143 -57.23 26.68 -2.42
C ASP A 143 -56.79 25.77 -1.27
N GLU A 144 -57.14 24.48 -1.29
CA GLU A 144 -56.69 23.53 -0.26
C GLU A 144 -55.19 23.25 -0.37
N TYR A 145 -54.66 23.09 -1.59
CA TYR A 145 -53.22 22.94 -1.83
C TYR A 145 -52.43 24.12 -1.24
N MET A 146 -52.84 25.37 -1.55
CA MET A 146 -52.19 26.57 -1.03
C MET A 146 -52.34 26.69 0.48
N LYS A 147 -53.50 26.31 1.03
CA LYS A 147 -53.73 26.28 2.48
C LYS A 147 -52.80 25.29 3.17
N MET A 148 -52.69 24.06 2.69
CA MET A 148 -51.80 23.05 3.26
C MET A 148 -50.33 23.49 3.14
N ARG A 149 -49.93 24.00 1.97
CA ARG A 149 -48.57 24.53 1.74
C ARG A 149 -48.23 25.71 2.66
N ASN A 150 -49.12 26.70 2.78
CA ASN A 150 -48.92 27.89 3.61
C ASN A 150 -48.94 27.59 5.12
N THR A 151 -49.54 26.47 5.51
CA THR A 151 -49.58 26.01 6.91
C THR A 151 -48.47 24.99 7.23
N GLY A 152 -47.57 24.70 6.28
CA GLY A 152 -46.43 23.81 6.48
C GLY A 152 -46.83 22.35 6.69
N LYS A 153 -47.96 21.92 6.13
CA LYS A 153 -48.44 20.55 6.18
C LYS A 153 -47.55 19.62 5.35
N MET A 154 -47.36 18.39 5.81
CA MET A 154 -46.61 17.33 5.10
C MET A 154 -47.58 16.49 4.30
N PHE A 155 -47.79 16.87 3.04
CA PHE A 155 -48.71 16.22 2.12
C PHE A 155 -48.09 16.08 0.74
N ARG A 156 -48.58 15.11 -0.02
CA ARG A 156 -48.25 14.93 -1.43
C ARG A 156 -49.51 14.95 -2.29
N VAL A 157 -49.34 15.07 -3.60
CA VAL A 157 -50.43 15.14 -4.58
C VAL A 157 -50.38 13.90 -5.48
N ASN A 158 -51.51 13.18 -5.56
CA ASN A 158 -51.62 11.98 -6.37
C ASN A 158 -51.30 12.28 -7.85
N HIS A 159 -50.46 11.44 -8.48
CA HIS A 159 -49.97 11.60 -9.86
C HIS A 159 -49.15 12.88 -10.15
N VAL A 160 -48.70 13.59 -9.10
CA VAL A 160 -47.86 14.80 -9.25
C VAL A 160 -46.62 14.73 -8.37
N SER A 161 -46.76 14.35 -7.10
CA SER A 161 -45.64 14.20 -6.17
C SER A 161 -45.73 12.96 -5.29
N TRP A 162 -46.72 12.10 -5.56
CA TRP A 162 -46.89 10.79 -4.96
C TRP A 162 -47.63 9.84 -5.91
N TRP A 163 -47.23 8.57 -5.88
CA TRP A 163 -47.85 7.48 -6.64
C TRP A 163 -48.05 6.26 -5.75
N LYS A 164 -49.16 5.55 -5.93
CA LYS A 164 -49.39 4.27 -5.22
C LYS A 164 -48.33 3.22 -5.59
N GLU A 165 -47.74 3.37 -6.78
CA GLU A 165 -46.68 2.53 -7.35
C GLU A 165 -45.32 2.68 -6.64
N GLU A 166 -45.17 3.65 -5.73
CA GLU A 166 -44.01 3.74 -4.83
C GLU A 166 -43.80 2.45 -4.02
N LEU A 167 -44.90 1.74 -3.70
CA LEU A 167 -44.89 0.40 -3.13
C LEU A 167 -45.15 -0.66 -4.21
N PRO A 168 -44.55 -1.86 -4.09
CA PRO A 168 -44.71 -2.90 -5.08
C PRO A 168 -46.10 -3.55 -5.05
N THR A 169 -46.51 -4.09 -6.19
CA THR A 169 -47.71 -4.94 -6.27
C THR A 169 -47.39 -6.38 -5.82
N ASP A 170 -48.44 -7.15 -5.53
CA ASP A 170 -48.28 -8.57 -5.19
C ASP A 170 -47.69 -9.37 -6.37
N GLU A 171 -47.98 -8.97 -7.61
CA GLU A 171 -47.41 -9.56 -8.82
C GLU A 171 -45.90 -9.31 -8.93
N GLU A 172 -45.42 -8.10 -8.63
CA GLU A 172 -43.99 -7.78 -8.64
C GLU A 172 -43.22 -8.59 -7.58
N ILE A 173 -43.80 -8.74 -6.39
CA ILE A 173 -43.26 -9.58 -5.32
C ILE A 173 -43.25 -11.06 -5.75
N ALA A 174 -44.34 -11.55 -6.34
CA ALA A 174 -44.44 -12.93 -6.82
C ALA A 174 -43.41 -13.23 -7.92
N LEU A 175 -43.22 -12.29 -8.85
CA LEU A 175 -42.24 -12.38 -9.92
C LEU A 175 -40.81 -12.46 -9.37
N ALA A 176 -40.47 -11.62 -8.37
CA ALA A 176 -39.16 -11.67 -7.72
C ALA A 176 -38.92 -13.04 -7.06
N LYS A 177 -39.92 -13.59 -6.35
CA LYS A 177 -39.83 -14.92 -5.75
C LYS A 177 -39.65 -16.02 -6.79
N GLU A 178 -40.36 -15.93 -7.91
CA GLU A 178 -40.21 -16.88 -9.02
C GLU A 178 -38.80 -16.82 -9.63
N ASN A 179 -38.29 -15.62 -9.89
CA ASN A 179 -36.94 -15.43 -10.44
C ASN A 179 -35.86 -15.89 -9.46
N LEU A 180 -36.00 -15.60 -8.17
CA LEU A 180 -35.11 -16.11 -7.14
C LEU A 180 -35.13 -17.65 -7.06
N ALA A 181 -36.32 -18.27 -7.14
CA ALA A 181 -36.44 -19.72 -7.18
C ALA A 181 -35.74 -20.34 -8.40
N LYS A 182 -35.85 -19.72 -9.59
CA LYS A 182 -35.11 -20.12 -10.80
C LYS A 182 -33.58 -20.02 -10.62
N HIS A 183 -33.11 -19.11 -9.77
CA HIS A 183 -31.70 -18.93 -9.41
C HIS A 183 -31.31 -19.70 -8.14
N ASN A 184 -32.05 -20.75 -7.77
CA ASN A 184 -31.81 -21.57 -6.58
C ASN A 184 -31.75 -20.75 -5.28
N ASN A 185 -32.54 -19.67 -5.20
CA ASN A 185 -32.57 -18.72 -4.09
C ASN A 185 -31.19 -18.16 -3.72
N LYS A 186 -30.35 -17.94 -4.74
CA LYS A 186 -28.99 -17.44 -4.56
C LYS A 186 -28.68 -16.35 -5.58
N VAL A 187 -28.14 -15.23 -5.09
CA VAL A 187 -27.62 -14.13 -5.90
C VAL A 187 -26.32 -13.61 -5.28
N ASP A 188 -25.50 -12.88 -6.01
CA ASP A 188 -24.30 -12.26 -5.44
C ASP A 188 -24.67 -10.97 -4.70
N TYR A 189 -25.44 -10.08 -5.35
CA TYR A 189 -25.82 -8.79 -4.79
C TYR A 189 -27.34 -8.58 -4.78
N ILE A 190 -27.79 -7.84 -3.79
CA ILE A 190 -29.14 -7.29 -3.72
C ILE A 190 -29.00 -5.77 -3.75
N VAL A 191 -29.74 -5.12 -4.66
CA VAL A 191 -29.79 -3.67 -4.79
C VAL A 191 -31.24 -3.23 -4.66
N THR A 192 -31.51 -2.42 -3.65
CA THR A 192 -32.84 -1.88 -3.37
C THR A 192 -32.79 -0.40 -3.08
N HIS A 193 -33.95 0.24 -2.96
CA HIS A 193 -34.01 1.60 -2.45
C HIS A 193 -34.15 1.61 -0.92
N ASP A 194 -35.16 0.92 -0.37
CA ASP A 194 -35.35 0.73 1.08
C ASP A 194 -34.82 -0.64 1.57
N THR A 195 -35.00 -0.97 2.84
CA THR A 195 -34.43 -2.16 3.50
C THR A 195 -35.45 -2.92 4.36
N SER A 196 -35.03 -4.05 4.93
CA SER A 196 -35.88 -4.90 5.76
C SER A 196 -36.27 -4.24 7.09
N SER A 197 -37.36 -4.70 7.71
CA SER A 197 -37.80 -4.15 9.00
C SER A 197 -36.72 -4.32 10.07
N ARG A 198 -36.02 -5.46 10.05
CA ARG A 198 -34.90 -5.75 10.96
C ARG A 198 -33.76 -4.74 10.81
N VAL A 199 -33.42 -4.37 9.58
CA VAL A 199 -32.35 -3.41 9.31
C VAL A 199 -32.79 -1.99 9.70
N LEU A 200 -34.04 -1.62 9.42
CA LEU A 200 -34.62 -0.35 9.88
C LEU A 200 -34.54 -0.21 11.41
N HIS A 201 -34.92 -1.24 12.16
CA HIS A 201 -34.85 -1.23 13.63
C HIS A 201 -33.42 -1.04 14.15
N LYS A 202 -32.42 -1.66 13.50
CA LYS A 202 -30.99 -1.46 13.82
C LYS A 202 -30.51 -0.04 13.51
N MET A 203 -31.03 0.58 12.45
CA MET A 203 -30.61 1.91 12.03
C MET A 203 -31.07 3.00 13.00
N TYR A 204 -32.30 2.86 13.50
CA TYR A 204 -32.95 3.85 14.35
C TYR A 204 -32.99 3.42 15.84
N ASP A 205 -32.04 2.63 16.35
CA ASP A 205 -31.92 2.27 17.78
C ASP A 205 -33.25 1.86 18.47
N ASN A 206 -34.14 1.14 17.77
CA ASN A 206 -35.50 0.80 18.23
C ASN A 206 -36.38 1.99 18.65
N CYS A 207 -36.09 3.23 18.23
CA CYS A 207 -36.85 4.43 18.63
C CYS A 207 -38.14 4.67 17.83
N GLY A 208 -38.62 3.67 17.07
CA GLY A 208 -39.95 3.68 16.45
C GLY A 208 -40.12 4.61 15.25
N GLY A 209 -39.02 5.01 14.60
CA GLY A 209 -39.02 6.03 13.52
C GLY A 209 -39.59 5.61 12.15
N CYS A 210 -39.79 4.32 11.88
CA CYS A 210 -40.42 3.82 10.65
C CYS A 210 -41.40 2.70 11.01
N THR A 211 -42.62 2.76 10.49
CA THR A 211 -43.60 1.66 10.59
C THR A 211 -43.36 0.74 9.39
N PRO A 212 -42.99 -0.54 9.58
CA PRO A 212 -42.80 -1.45 8.46
C PRO A 212 -44.07 -1.60 7.64
N ASN A 213 -43.90 -1.69 6.32
CA ASN A 213 -44.96 -1.94 5.37
C ASN A 213 -44.68 -3.23 4.58
N ARG A 214 -45.53 -3.52 3.58
CA ARG A 214 -45.43 -4.74 2.76
C ARG A 214 -44.09 -4.93 2.06
N LEU A 215 -43.39 -3.84 1.70
CA LEU A 215 -42.09 -3.91 1.06
C LEU A 215 -41.04 -4.39 2.07
N ASN A 216 -41.07 -3.85 3.29
CA ASN A 216 -40.18 -4.28 4.36
C ASN A 216 -40.42 -5.74 4.76
N ASP A 217 -41.68 -6.19 4.78
CA ASP A 217 -42.03 -7.60 5.01
C ASP A 217 -41.45 -8.53 3.91
N PHE A 218 -41.47 -8.09 2.66
CA PHE A 218 -40.85 -8.83 1.56
C PHE A 218 -39.31 -8.86 1.70
N PHE A 219 -38.71 -7.75 2.12
CA PHE A 219 -37.28 -7.69 2.39
C PHE A 219 -36.86 -8.55 3.58
N ASP A 220 -37.69 -8.67 4.62
CA ASP A 220 -37.49 -9.66 5.69
C ASP A 220 -37.56 -11.10 5.14
N TRP A 221 -38.47 -11.38 4.21
CA TRP A 221 -38.51 -12.66 3.54
C TRP A 221 -37.20 -12.93 2.76
N ILE A 222 -36.66 -11.94 2.03
CA ILE A 222 -35.38 -12.08 1.33
C ILE A 222 -34.25 -12.38 2.33
N GLU A 223 -34.13 -11.63 3.42
CA GLU A 223 -33.09 -11.84 4.44
C GLU A 223 -33.11 -13.26 5.02
N ASN A 224 -34.28 -13.89 5.09
CA ASN A 224 -34.46 -15.21 5.69
C ASN A 224 -34.36 -16.38 4.69
N ASN A 225 -34.58 -16.13 3.40
CA ASN A 225 -34.74 -17.21 2.41
C ASN A 225 -33.67 -17.20 1.30
N ILE A 226 -32.94 -16.11 1.12
CA ILE A 226 -32.02 -15.93 -0.01
C ILE A 226 -30.57 -15.94 0.46
N GLU A 227 -29.71 -16.69 -0.23
CA GLU A 227 -28.26 -16.62 -0.05
C GLU A 227 -27.68 -15.50 -0.90
N TYR A 228 -27.03 -14.53 -0.26
CA TYR A 228 -26.35 -13.42 -0.94
C TYR A 228 -25.02 -13.03 -0.28
N LYS A 229 -24.14 -12.38 -1.07
CA LYS A 229 -22.86 -11.86 -0.59
C LYS A 229 -23.05 -10.51 0.08
N HIS A 230 -23.74 -9.57 -0.57
CA HIS A 230 -23.96 -8.22 -0.04
C HIS A 230 -25.27 -7.59 -0.52
N TRP A 231 -25.82 -6.66 0.26
CA TRP A 231 -27.04 -5.90 0.02
C TRP A 231 -26.74 -4.40 0.15
N PHE A 232 -26.99 -3.64 -0.92
CA PHE A 232 -26.90 -2.17 -0.95
C PHE A 232 -28.27 -1.51 -1.08
N PHE A 233 -28.51 -0.45 -0.30
CA PHE A 233 -29.76 0.35 -0.37
C PHE A 233 -29.53 1.84 -0.06
N GLY A 234 -30.44 2.71 -0.51
CA GLY A 234 -30.20 4.17 -0.57
C GLY A 234 -31.06 5.06 0.35
N HIS A 235 -32.32 4.70 0.60
CA HIS A 235 -33.40 5.60 1.05
C HIS A 235 -33.13 6.50 2.28
N HIS A 236 -32.22 6.11 3.18
CA HIS A 236 -32.07 6.74 4.49
C HIS A 236 -30.98 7.83 4.55
N HIS A 237 -30.43 8.22 3.40
CA HIS A 237 -29.46 9.32 3.28
C HIS A 237 -28.24 9.23 4.22
N ILE A 238 -27.79 8.01 4.53
CA ILE A 238 -26.58 7.77 5.33
C ILE A 238 -25.61 6.83 4.61
N ASN A 239 -24.31 7.02 4.84
CA ASN A 239 -23.29 6.05 4.44
C ASN A 239 -22.93 5.20 5.67
N LYS A 240 -23.46 3.98 5.77
CA LYS A 240 -23.27 3.14 6.96
C LYS A 240 -23.26 1.66 6.60
N ASP A 241 -22.18 0.97 6.96
CA ASP A 241 -22.17 -0.49 7.04
C ASP A 241 -22.93 -0.93 8.29
N LEU A 242 -24.03 -1.65 8.10
CA LEU A 242 -24.93 -2.07 9.18
C LEU A 242 -24.54 -3.43 9.73
N ASP A 243 -24.05 -4.30 8.85
CA ASP A 243 -23.35 -5.53 9.20
C ASP A 243 -22.44 -5.99 8.05
N LYS A 244 -21.95 -7.23 8.11
CA LYS A 244 -20.99 -7.78 7.12
C LYS A 244 -21.57 -7.94 5.72
N LYS A 245 -22.90 -7.89 5.56
CA LYS A 245 -23.58 -8.15 4.29
C LYS A 245 -24.50 -7.01 3.87
N THR A 246 -24.63 -5.94 4.66
CA THR A 246 -25.64 -4.92 4.42
C THR A 246 -25.07 -3.52 4.62
N THR A 247 -25.18 -2.67 3.60
CA THR A 247 -24.69 -1.28 3.60
C THR A 247 -25.77 -0.34 3.10
N CYS A 248 -26.02 0.72 3.87
CA CYS A 248 -26.77 1.89 3.40
C CYS A 248 -25.79 2.87 2.74
N LEU A 249 -26.15 3.34 1.55
CA LEU A 249 -25.37 4.29 0.78
C LEU A 249 -26.16 5.59 0.61
N TYR A 250 -25.45 6.71 0.68
CA TYR A 250 -25.93 8.01 0.24
C TYR A 250 -24.90 8.58 -0.72
N TYR A 251 -24.10 9.56 -0.31
CA TYR A 251 -23.13 10.20 -1.19
C TYR A 251 -21.93 9.34 -1.60
N SER A 252 -21.64 8.24 -0.91
CA SER A 252 -20.47 7.41 -1.22
C SER A 252 -20.66 6.63 -2.51
N ILE A 253 -19.58 6.55 -3.29
CA ILE A 253 -19.44 5.59 -4.38
C ILE A 253 -18.57 4.46 -3.84
N VAL A 254 -19.16 3.28 -3.70
CA VAL A 254 -18.44 2.09 -3.26
C VAL A 254 -18.19 1.18 -4.45
N PHE A 255 -16.92 0.81 -4.63
CA PHE A 255 -16.58 -0.29 -5.51
C PHE A 255 -16.67 -1.58 -4.71
N GLU A 256 -17.36 -2.59 -5.23
CA GLU A 256 -17.50 -3.84 -4.48
C GLU A 256 -16.16 -4.60 -4.46
N ARG A 257 -15.50 -4.50 -3.30
CA ARG A 257 -14.12 -4.93 -3.03
C ARG A 257 -14.07 -6.16 -2.10
N ILE A 258 -15.20 -6.76 -1.71
CA ILE A 258 -15.24 -7.72 -0.59
C ILE A 258 -14.81 -9.16 -0.98
N GLU A 259 -14.98 -9.59 -2.23
CA GLU A 259 -14.33 -10.84 -2.70
C GLU A 259 -12.90 -10.63 -3.23
N LYS A 260 -12.57 -9.42 -3.73
CA LYS A 260 -11.20 -9.08 -4.16
C LYS A 260 -10.26 -8.85 -2.97
N MET A 261 -10.71 -8.26 -1.86
CA MET A 261 -9.87 -8.05 -0.66
C MET A 261 -9.43 -9.34 0.04
N LYS A 262 -10.16 -10.45 -0.12
CA LYS A 262 -9.71 -11.76 0.40
C LYS A 262 -8.61 -12.42 -0.45
N LYS A 263 -8.32 -11.90 -1.66
CA LYS A 263 -7.38 -12.49 -2.62
C LYS A 263 -6.31 -11.53 -3.15
N GLN A 264 -6.35 -10.25 -2.79
CA GLN A 264 -5.30 -9.30 -3.18
C GLN A 264 -4.04 -9.56 -2.35
N PHE A 265 -2.94 -9.87 -3.03
CA PHE A 265 -1.60 -10.00 -2.46
C PHE A 265 -1.35 -11.19 -1.52
N VAL A 266 -2.30 -12.12 -1.37
CA VAL A 266 -2.18 -13.30 -0.48
C VAL A 266 -0.94 -14.15 -0.78
N TRP A 267 -0.42 -14.08 -2.00
CA TRP A 267 0.82 -14.74 -2.39
C TRP A 267 2.07 -14.20 -1.65
N ASN A 268 2.03 -12.98 -1.11
CA ASN A 268 3.14 -12.33 -0.44
C ASN A 268 3.07 -12.51 1.09
N PRO A 269 3.94 -13.31 1.72
CA PRO A 269 3.85 -13.61 3.15
C PRO A 269 4.10 -12.38 4.04
N LEU A 270 4.96 -11.46 3.62
CA LEU A 270 5.23 -10.23 4.38
C LEU A 270 3.97 -9.36 4.45
N TYR A 271 3.29 -9.17 3.32
CA TYR A 271 2.02 -8.45 3.27
C TYR A 271 0.99 -9.09 4.22
N ASN A 272 0.84 -10.41 4.18
CA ASN A 272 -0.11 -11.13 5.03
C ASN A 272 0.14 -10.89 6.53
N ILE A 273 1.40 -11.02 6.98
CA ILE A 273 1.73 -10.81 8.41
C ILE A 273 1.44 -9.37 8.84
N ILE A 274 1.71 -8.39 7.98
CA ILE A 274 1.44 -6.98 8.27
C ILE A 274 -0.06 -6.71 8.33
N MET A 275 -0.84 -7.28 7.40
CA MET A 275 -2.30 -7.16 7.43
C MET A 275 -2.90 -7.85 8.67
N ASP A 276 -2.33 -8.97 9.11
CA ASP A 276 -2.76 -9.63 10.35
C ASP A 276 -2.44 -8.77 11.58
N LEU A 277 -1.25 -8.17 11.64
CA LEU A 277 -0.90 -7.19 12.67
C LEU A 277 -1.88 -6.02 12.68
N LYS A 278 -2.13 -5.40 11.52
CA LYS A 278 -3.05 -4.26 11.38
C LYS A 278 -4.46 -4.62 11.86
N LYS A 279 -5.00 -5.77 11.43
CA LYS A 279 -6.33 -6.26 11.86
C LYS A 279 -6.39 -6.47 13.37
N GLN A 280 -5.35 -7.07 13.95
CA GLN A 280 -5.27 -7.29 15.39
C GLN A 280 -5.23 -5.96 16.15
N TYR A 281 -4.37 -5.03 15.70
CA TYR A 281 -4.25 -3.69 16.28
C TYR A 281 -5.57 -2.91 16.23
N ILE A 282 -6.26 -2.90 15.08
CA ILE A 282 -7.57 -2.25 14.91
C ILE A 282 -8.60 -2.83 15.91
N LYS A 283 -8.68 -4.15 15.99
CA LYS A 283 -9.64 -4.85 16.83
C LYS A 283 -9.40 -4.60 18.32
N GLU A 284 -8.15 -4.73 18.78
CA GLU A 284 -7.82 -4.64 20.21
C GLU A 284 -7.86 -3.19 20.73
N ASN A 285 -7.67 -2.21 19.85
CA ASN A 285 -7.68 -0.79 20.20
C ASN A 285 -8.99 -0.07 19.79
N ASN A 286 -10.00 -0.81 19.31
CA ASN A 286 -11.29 -0.29 18.84
C ASN A 286 -11.15 0.88 17.84
N ILE A 287 -10.25 0.73 16.87
CA ILE A 287 -9.95 1.79 15.90
C ILE A 287 -11.03 1.84 14.82
N ILE A 288 -11.72 2.97 14.73
CA ILE A 288 -12.76 3.22 13.71
C ILE A 288 -12.14 3.77 12.43
N ASP A 289 -11.17 4.69 12.55
CA ASP A 289 -10.46 5.29 11.42
C ASP A 289 -8.94 5.05 11.58
N PHE A 290 -8.44 4.07 10.83
CA PHE A 290 -7.02 3.73 10.83
C PHE A 290 -6.15 4.85 10.23
N ALA A 291 -6.65 5.53 9.19
CA ALA A 291 -5.90 6.58 8.52
C ALA A 291 -5.69 7.80 9.43
N ASN A 292 -6.72 8.18 10.18
CA ASN A 292 -6.62 9.26 11.16
C ASN A 292 -5.76 8.86 12.36
N THR A 293 -5.85 7.60 12.81
CA THR A 293 -4.95 7.07 13.86
C THR A 293 -3.48 7.20 13.44
N TYR A 294 -3.15 6.77 12.23
CA TYR A 294 -1.80 6.92 11.66
C TYR A 294 -1.36 8.38 11.57
N LYS A 295 -2.22 9.27 11.01
CA LYS A 295 -1.93 10.71 10.93
C LYS A 295 -1.67 11.34 12.30
N THR A 296 -2.41 10.91 13.31
CA THR A 296 -2.25 11.40 14.69
C THR A 296 -0.93 10.93 15.28
N TYR A 297 -0.59 9.65 15.11
CA TYR A 297 0.68 9.10 15.55
C TYR A 297 1.87 9.88 14.94
N ASN A 298 1.87 10.09 13.63
CA ASN A 298 2.98 10.76 12.93
C ASN A 298 3.15 12.24 13.29
N LYS A 299 2.12 12.89 13.81
CA LYS A 299 2.25 14.26 14.32
C LYS A 299 3.00 14.31 15.65
N VAL A 300 2.88 13.26 16.47
CA VAL A 300 3.32 13.26 17.88
C VAL A 300 4.62 12.49 18.08
N ASN A 301 4.81 11.38 17.35
CA ASN A 301 5.96 10.49 17.49
C ASN A 301 6.85 10.57 16.26
N LYS A 302 8.15 10.84 16.48
CA LYS A 302 9.16 10.91 15.40
C LYS A 302 10.28 9.88 15.52
N GLU A 303 10.33 9.12 16.61
CA GLU A 303 11.50 8.26 16.91
C GLU A 303 11.35 6.80 16.49
N ASP A 304 10.13 6.29 16.33
CA ASP A 304 9.87 4.91 15.93
C ASP A 304 8.89 4.86 14.74
N ASN A 305 8.94 3.79 13.95
CA ASN A 305 8.00 3.62 12.83
C ASN A 305 6.67 3.07 13.33
N PHE A 306 5.60 3.35 12.58
CA PHE A 306 4.25 2.98 13.01
C PHE A 306 4.02 1.46 13.12
N ILE A 307 4.76 0.63 12.37
CA ILE A 307 4.66 -0.83 12.48
C ILE A 307 5.15 -1.32 13.85
N ASN A 308 6.29 -0.83 14.31
CA ASN A 308 6.79 -1.14 15.66
C ASN A 308 5.83 -0.66 16.74
N TYR A 309 5.24 0.52 16.57
CA TYR A 309 4.21 1.02 17.47
C TYR A 309 2.99 0.07 17.51
N MET A 310 2.48 -0.38 16.37
CA MET A 310 1.39 -1.37 16.34
C MET A 310 1.79 -2.68 17.01
N CYS A 311 3.02 -3.17 16.80
CA CYS A 311 3.51 -4.39 17.45
C CYS A 311 3.44 -4.29 18.97
N ASN A 312 3.83 -3.15 19.54
CA ASN A 312 3.82 -2.90 20.99
C ASN A 312 2.41 -2.74 21.58
N ASN A 313 1.39 -2.52 20.75
CA ASN A 313 0.01 -2.26 21.18
C ASN A 313 -0.95 -3.39 20.75
N VAL A 314 -0.44 -4.63 20.65
CA VAL A 314 -1.23 -5.84 20.48
C VAL A 314 -0.83 -6.92 21.48
N SER A 315 -1.78 -7.78 21.84
CA SER A 315 -1.60 -8.88 22.80
C SER A 315 -0.50 -9.87 22.41
N ASN A 316 -0.27 -10.09 21.11
CA ASN A 316 0.79 -10.95 20.58
C ASN A 316 2.08 -10.17 20.21
N SER A 317 2.40 -9.10 20.93
CA SER A 317 3.54 -8.22 20.65
C SER A 317 4.85 -8.98 20.37
N GLU A 318 5.20 -9.95 21.22
CA GLU A 318 6.44 -10.73 21.10
C GLU A 318 6.57 -11.46 19.76
N LYS A 319 5.47 -11.97 19.20
CA LYS A 319 5.46 -12.64 17.89
C LYS A 319 5.89 -11.67 16.80
N TYR A 320 5.27 -10.50 16.72
CA TYR A 320 5.52 -9.55 15.65
C TYR A 320 6.88 -8.87 15.79
N LEU A 321 7.25 -8.46 17.01
CA LEU A 321 8.58 -7.92 17.27
C LEU A 321 9.68 -8.90 16.87
N ASN A 322 9.52 -10.20 17.15
CA ASN A 322 10.48 -11.22 16.73
C ASN A 322 10.60 -11.40 15.22
N ILE A 323 9.51 -11.18 14.47
CA ILE A 323 9.48 -11.27 13.00
C ILE A 323 10.10 -10.03 12.36
N PHE A 324 9.83 -8.84 12.91
CA PHE A 324 10.31 -7.58 12.33
C PHE A 324 11.70 -7.16 12.82
N MET A 325 12.20 -7.69 13.95
CA MET A 325 13.53 -7.38 14.48
C MET A 325 14.68 -7.55 13.45
N PRO A 326 14.71 -8.58 12.59
CA PRO A 326 15.76 -8.72 11.57
C PRO A 326 15.63 -7.75 10.39
N LEU A 327 14.68 -6.81 10.43
CA LEU A 327 14.35 -5.91 9.33
C LEU A 327 14.55 -4.45 9.71
N ILE A 328 15.05 -3.67 8.76
CA ILE A 328 14.99 -2.20 8.79
C ILE A 328 13.70 -1.79 8.07
N ILE A 329 12.85 -1.05 8.76
CA ILE A 329 11.58 -0.53 8.23
C ILE A 329 11.72 0.97 8.03
N LYS A 330 11.60 1.42 6.78
CA LYS A 330 11.59 2.85 6.44
C LYS A 330 10.18 3.28 6.07
N GLU A 331 9.76 4.40 6.64
CA GLU A 331 8.40 4.92 6.50
C GLU A 331 8.40 6.23 5.72
N ASN A 332 7.41 6.41 4.84
CA ASN A 332 7.12 7.69 4.18
C ASN A 332 5.62 7.75 3.81
N ASN A 333 4.87 8.68 4.40
CA ASN A 333 3.45 8.94 4.06
C ASN A 333 2.55 7.70 3.98
N GLY A 334 2.63 6.79 4.96
CA GLY A 334 1.83 5.58 5.06
C GLY A 334 2.40 4.38 4.28
N CYS A 335 3.46 4.60 3.50
CA CYS A 335 4.18 3.56 2.80
C CYS A 335 5.39 3.09 3.62
N PHE A 336 5.58 1.77 3.70
CA PHE A 336 6.62 1.13 4.49
C PHE A 336 7.49 0.25 3.60
N LEU A 337 8.79 0.55 3.56
CA LEU A 337 9.78 -0.23 2.85
C LEU A 337 10.59 -1.12 3.81
N PHE A 338 10.74 -2.39 3.42
CA PHE A 338 11.41 -3.41 4.23
C PHE A 338 12.76 -3.78 3.66
N GLN A 339 13.77 -3.85 4.53
CA GLN A 339 15.15 -4.24 4.20
C GLN A 339 15.68 -5.18 5.28
N TYR A 340 16.75 -5.91 4.98
CA TYR A 340 17.43 -6.70 6.00
C TYR A 340 18.30 -5.81 6.89
N ASP A 341 18.23 -6.05 8.20
CA ASP A 341 19.28 -5.68 9.13
C ASP A 341 20.27 -6.85 9.18
N GLU A 342 21.44 -6.72 8.57
CA GLU A 342 22.42 -7.81 8.48
C GLU A 342 22.83 -8.35 9.86
N TYR A 343 22.96 -7.46 10.86
CA TYR A 343 23.35 -7.84 12.20
C TYR A 343 22.25 -8.66 12.90
N ASN A 344 21.03 -8.15 12.89
CA ASN A 344 19.90 -8.84 13.53
C ASN A 344 19.47 -10.09 12.76
N MET A 345 19.66 -10.13 11.44
CA MET A 345 19.50 -11.33 10.62
C MET A 345 20.47 -12.44 11.05
N GLN A 346 21.76 -12.13 11.21
CA GLN A 346 22.76 -13.11 11.61
C GLN A 346 22.46 -13.66 13.02
N ARG A 347 22.11 -12.78 13.97
CA ARG A 347 21.67 -13.21 15.31
C ARG A 347 20.44 -14.13 15.26
N LYS A 348 19.45 -13.78 14.44
CA LYS A 348 18.24 -14.61 14.27
C LYS A 348 18.55 -15.98 13.69
N ALA A 349 19.49 -16.05 12.76
CA ALA A 349 19.96 -17.30 12.18
C ALA A 349 20.63 -18.18 13.24
N GLU A 350 21.48 -17.59 14.10
CA GLU A 350 22.14 -18.30 15.21
C GLU A 350 21.13 -18.85 16.25
N GLU A 351 20.07 -18.09 16.56
CA GLU A 351 18.99 -18.51 17.47
C GLU A 351 18.22 -19.75 16.97
N HIS A 352 18.09 -19.92 15.65
CA HIS A 352 17.27 -20.96 15.04
C HIS A 352 18.08 -22.20 14.60
N GLY A 353 19.37 -22.24 14.91
CA GLY A 353 20.25 -23.37 14.67
C GLY A 353 20.29 -23.80 13.19
N ASN A 354 19.81 -25.03 12.91
CA ASN A 354 19.93 -25.66 11.59
C ASN A 354 18.93 -25.17 10.54
N LYS A 355 17.88 -24.40 10.91
CA LYS A 355 16.89 -23.95 9.91
C LYS A 355 17.41 -22.68 9.21
N PRO A 356 17.54 -22.67 7.86
CA PRO A 356 18.01 -21.49 7.14
C PRO A 356 17.11 -20.27 7.41
N PHE A 357 17.72 -19.12 7.70
CA PHE A 357 17.00 -17.88 8.01
C PHE A 357 15.91 -17.54 6.98
N PHE A 358 16.21 -17.72 5.69
CA PHE A 358 15.29 -17.40 4.60
C PHE A 358 14.11 -18.38 4.46
N ASP A 359 14.07 -19.47 5.23
CA ASP A 359 12.96 -20.43 5.26
C ASP A 359 12.11 -20.29 6.53
N LEU A 360 12.45 -19.34 7.40
CA LEU A 360 11.62 -18.99 8.54
C LEU A 360 10.31 -18.33 8.08
N TYR A 361 9.24 -18.58 8.83
CA TYR A 361 7.90 -18.03 8.57
C TYR A 361 7.44 -18.23 7.12
N ASP A 362 7.52 -19.47 6.64
CA ASP A 362 7.12 -19.88 5.28
C ASP A 362 7.78 -19.05 4.17
N GLY A 363 9.06 -18.73 4.36
CA GLY A 363 9.86 -18.01 3.38
C GLY A 363 9.62 -16.50 3.35
N LEU A 364 8.96 -15.94 4.37
CA LEU A 364 8.68 -14.49 4.48
C LEU A 364 9.89 -13.63 4.18
N TYR A 365 11.05 -13.97 4.74
CA TYR A 365 12.26 -13.15 4.58
C TYR A 365 12.76 -13.13 3.13
N ARG A 366 12.36 -14.05 2.26
CA ARG A 366 12.66 -13.96 0.82
C ARG A 366 11.93 -12.78 0.15
N TYR A 367 10.90 -12.22 0.79
CA TYR A 367 10.12 -11.09 0.29
C TYR A 367 10.38 -9.78 1.05
N CYS A 368 11.40 -9.73 1.92
CA CYS A 368 11.75 -8.54 2.71
C CYS A 368 12.89 -7.70 2.10
N ARG A 369 13.03 -7.73 0.76
CA ARG A 369 14.07 -6.97 0.05
C ARG A 369 13.45 -5.88 -0.82
N ALA A 370 13.25 -4.70 -0.25
CA ALA A 370 12.71 -3.50 -0.92
C ALA A 370 11.21 -3.56 -1.24
N THR A 371 10.48 -4.49 -0.66
CA THR A 371 9.02 -4.54 -0.73
C THR A 371 8.45 -3.29 -0.09
N VAL A 372 7.43 -2.69 -0.72
CA VAL A 372 6.74 -1.50 -0.19
C VAL A 372 5.26 -1.78 -0.03
N ILE A 373 4.73 -1.51 1.16
CA ILE A 373 3.32 -1.68 1.50
C ILE A 373 2.74 -0.35 1.95
N ASP A 374 1.63 0.07 1.33
CA ASP A 374 0.80 1.17 1.81
C ASP A 374 -0.19 0.61 2.84
N LEU A 375 0.05 0.95 4.10
CA LEU A 375 -0.78 0.52 5.21
C LEU A 375 -2.13 1.21 5.27
N ILE A 376 -2.28 2.38 4.65
CA ILE A 376 -3.53 3.14 4.68
C ILE A 376 -4.51 2.56 3.69
N ASN A 377 -4.03 2.24 2.50
CA ASN A 377 -4.84 1.75 1.39
C ASN A 377 -4.87 0.22 1.26
N ASP A 378 -4.17 -0.50 2.15
CA ASP A 378 -4.00 -1.95 2.14
C ASP A 378 -3.48 -2.45 0.78
N GLU A 379 -2.39 -1.85 0.30
CA GLU A 379 -1.84 -2.12 -1.03
C GLU A 379 -0.38 -2.59 -0.95
N LEU A 380 -0.05 -3.68 -1.64
CA LEU A 380 1.33 -4.02 -2.00
C LEU A 380 1.78 -3.10 -3.14
N VAL A 381 2.40 -1.97 -2.82
CA VAL A 381 2.79 -0.94 -3.80
C VAL A 381 3.95 -1.41 -4.68
N ILE A 382 5.01 -1.95 -4.09
CA ILE A 382 6.18 -2.46 -4.81
C ILE A 382 6.40 -3.92 -4.43
N ALA A 383 6.41 -4.78 -5.45
CA ALA A 383 6.69 -6.20 -5.38
C ALA A 383 8.01 -6.52 -6.13
N PRO A 384 9.17 -6.50 -5.45
CA PRO A 384 10.46 -6.81 -6.05
C PRO A 384 10.62 -8.32 -6.26
N PHE A 385 11.75 -8.73 -6.84
CA PHE A 385 12.10 -10.15 -6.94
C PHE A 385 12.15 -10.82 -5.57
N LYS A 386 11.62 -12.05 -5.49
CA LYS A 386 11.94 -13.00 -4.41
C LYS A 386 13.46 -13.10 -4.27
N LYS A 387 13.98 -13.07 -3.05
CA LYS A 387 15.42 -13.15 -2.77
C LYS A 387 16.02 -14.40 -3.43
N PHE A 388 17.03 -14.16 -4.27
CA PHE A 388 17.87 -15.19 -4.87
C PHE A 388 19.36 -15.02 -4.51
N PHE A 389 20.12 -16.10 -4.63
CA PHE A 389 21.45 -16.25 -4.06
C PHE A 389 22.50 -16.55 -5.13
N ASN A 390 23.77 -16.39 -4.75
CA ASN A 390 24.87 -16.83 -5.59
C ASN A 390 24.96 -18.36 -5.56
N ILE A 391 25.41 -18.95 -6.67
CA ILE A 391 25.80 -20.37 -6.68
C ILE A 391 26.84 -20.62 -5.58
N ASN A 392 26.69 -21.74 -4.87
CA ASN A 392 27.47 -22.16 -3.71
C ASN A 392 27.37 -21.26 -2.47
N GLN A 393 26.41 -20.33 -2.41
CA GLN A 393 26.16 -19.53 -1.20
C GLN A 393 25.41 -20.31 -0.12
N LEU A 394 24.48 -21.16 -0.53
CA LEU A 394 23.66 -22.03 0.32
C LEU A 394 23.71 -23.45 -0.26
N GLU A 395 23.40 -24.46 0.55
CA GLU A 395 23.35 -25.86 0.09
C GLU A 395 22.37 -26.05 -1.08
N GLU A 396 21.20 -25.40 -1.01
CA GLU A 396 20.19 -25.38 -2.09
C GLU A 396 20.65 -24.69 -3.38
N CYS A 397 21.77 -23.97 -3.34
CA CYS A 397 22.35 -23.26 -4.47
C CYS A 397 23.66 -23.89 -4.94
N SER A 398 23.96 -25.14 -4.56
CA SER A 398 25.18 -25.81 -5.01
C SER A 398 25.21 -25.94 -6.53
N TYR A 399 26.42 -25.96 -7.09
CA TYR A 399 26.60 -26.12 -8.52
C TYR A 399 25.91 -27.37 -9.06
N GLU A 400 26.12 -28.51 -8.40
CA GLU A 400 25.55 -29.80 -8.78
C GLU A 400 24.02 -29.74 -8.78
N HIS A 401 23.44 -29.07 -7.79
CA HIS A 401 21.99 -28.89 -7.69
C HIS A 401 21.44 -28.01 -8.81
N VAL A 402 22.03 -26.83 -9.04
CA VAL A 402 21.57 -25.88 -10.06
C VAL A 402 21.74 -26.45 -11.47
N SER A 403 22.83 -27.19 -11.73
CA SER A 403 23.03 -27.89 -13.01
C SER A 403 21.96 -28.95 -13.24
N ALA A 404 21.69 -29.79 -12.23
CA ALA A 404 20.64 -30.80 -12.31
C ALA A 404 19.24 -30.19 -12.50
N LEU A 405 18.97 -29.02 -11.88
CA LEU A 405 17.73 -28.27 -12.09
C LEU A 405 17.61 -27.77 -13.54
N CYS A 406 18.68 -27.25 -14.14
CA CYS A 406 18.69 -26.86 -15.55
C CYS A 406 18.34 -28.04 -16.46
N ASP A 407 19.04 -29.17 -16.29
CA ASP A 407 18.83 -30.37 -17.12
C ASP A 407 17.40 -30.91 -16.97
N LYS A 408 16.89 -30.93 -15.73
CA LYS A 408 15.51 -31.34 -15.43
C LYS A 408 14.49 -30.37 -16.03
N ALA A 409 14.73 -29.06 -16.00
CA ALA A 409 13.84 -28.07 -16.59
C ALA A 409 13.76 -28.25 -18.11
N ILE A 410 14.90 -28.38 -18.78
CA ILE A 410 14.99 -28.62 -20.23
C ILE A 410 14.26 -29.91 -20.60
N LYS A 411 14.50 -31.01 -19.88
CA LYS A 411 13.83 -32.31 -20.13
C LYS A 411 12.31 -32.23 -19.99
N ASN A 412 11.81 -31.35 -19.12
CA ASN A 412 10.37 -31.14 -18.89
C ASN A 412 9.80 -29.97 -19.69
N ASN A 413 10.52 -29.47 -20.72
CA ASN A 413 10.11 -28.36 -21.57
C ASN A 413 9.78 -27.07 -20.80
N LYS A 414 10.52 -26.82 -19.70
CA LYS A 414 10.45 -25.58 -18.91
C LYS A 414 11.52 -24.58 -19.36
N SER A 415 11.35 -23.30 -19.05
CA SER A 415 12.30 -22.25 -19.43
C SER A 415 13.58 -22.30 -18.60
N VAL A 416 14.71 -22.16 -19.29
CA VAL A 416 16.03 -21.88 -18.70
C VAL A 416 16.61 -20.70 -19.46
N GLU A 417 16.80 -19.59 -18.77
CA GLU A 417 17.25 -18.32 -19.37
C GLU A 417 18.48 -17.81 -18.64
N PHE A 418 19.46 -17.31 -19.39
CA PHE A 418 20.69 -16.73 -18.86
C PHE A 418 20.76 -15.27 -19.25
N SER A 419 20.47 -14.37 -18.31
CA SER A 419 20.58 -12.93 -18.51
C SER A 419 21.94 -12.44 -18.07
N ASN A 420 22.48 -11.43 -18.76
CA ASN A 420 23.61 -10.67 -18.22
C ASN A 420 23.22 -10.08 -16.86
N LYS A 421 24.15 -10.16 -15.90
CA LYS A 421 24.03 -9.45 -14.64
C LYS A 421 24.71 -8.10 -14.80
N LEU A 422 23.88 -7.07 -14.95
CA LEU A 422 24.33 -5.68 -14.88
C LEU A 422 24.77 -5.36 -13.43
N ASP A 423 25.75 -4.47 -13.31
CA ASP A 423 26.41 -4.08 -12.05
C ASP A 423 25.99 -2.65 -11.70
N GLY A 424 24.78 -2.52 -11.16
CA GLY A 424 24.23 -1.24 -10.75
C GLY A 424 23.40 -1.35 -9.48
N SER A 425 22.49 -0.40 -9.33
CA SER A 425 21.56 -0.36 -8.20
C SER A 425 20.15 -0.76 -8.64
N MET A 426 19.55 -1.74 -7.97
CA MET A 426 18.16 -2.12 -8.22
C MET A 426 17.21 -0.98 -7.82
N MET A 427 16.33 -0.61 -8.75
CA MET A 427 15.22 0.32 -8.54
C MET A 427 13.90 -0.32 -8.96
N CYS A 428 12.82 0.01 -8.28
CA CYS A 428 11.49 -0.46 -8.58
C CYS A 428 10.56 0.72 -8.81
N CYS A 429 9.66 0.60 -9.79
CA CYS A 429 8.63 1.61 -10.04
C CYS A 429 7.28 0.98 -10.38
N ARG A 430 6.20 1.58 -9.88
CA ARG A 430 4.82 1.26 -10.26
C ARG A 430 4.04 2.55 -10.45
N PHE A 431 3.11 2.57 -11.42
CA PHE A 431 2.13 3.66 -11.48
C PHE A 431 1.05 3.39 -10.43
N TYR A 432 1.02 4.21 -9.37
CA TYR A 432 0.20 4.02 -8.18
C TYR A 432 -0.28 5.37 -7.66
N ASN A 433 -1.56 5.49 -7.29
CA ASN A 433 -2.20 6.75 -6.86
C ASN A 433 -1.92 7.92 -7.82
N ASP A 434 -2.15 7.70 -9.12
CA ASP A 434 -1.92 8.67 -10.21
C ASP A 434 -0.50 9.25 -10.30
N THR A 435 0.48 8.58 -9.68
CA THR A 435 1.88 8.99 -9.71
C THR A 435 2.83 7.82 -10.00
N TYR A 436 4.07 8.16 -10.35
CA TYR A 436 5.17 7.20 -10.49
C TYR A 436 5.77 6.95 -9.12
N PHE A 437 5.33 5.90 -8.45
CA PHE A 437 5.90 5.51 -7.17
C PHE A 437 7.19 4.74 -7.42
N MET A 438 8.33 5.33 -7.05
CA MET A 438 9.65 4.75 -7.27
C MET A 438 10.38 4.54 -5.94
N SER A 439 11.01 3.39 -5.80
CA SER A 439 11.86 3.05 -4.67
C SER A 439 13.20 2.50 -5.14
N SER A 440 14.22 2.70 -4.32
CA SER A 440 15.48 1.96 -4.43
C SER A 440 15.46 0.81 -3.43
N SER A 441 16.47 -0.05 -3.48
CA SER A 441 16.63 -1.07 -2.45
C SER A 441 16.77 -0.52 -1.01
N LEU A 442 17.13 0.77 -0.87
CA LEU A 442 17.45 1.39 0.41
C LEU A 442 16.54 2.56 0.80
N SER A 443 15.69 3.10 -0.08
CA SER A 443 14.88 4.29 0.20
C SER A 443 13.59 4.33 -0.63
N ILE A 444 12.55 4.94 -0.03
CA ILE A 444 11.27 5.33 -0.67
C ILE A 444 11.08 6.85 -0.71
N ASP A 445 12.05 7.60 -0.21
CA ASP A 445 12.05 9.07 -0.28
C ASP A 445 13.29 9.51 -1.07
N LYS A 446 13.05 10.20 -2.18
CA LYS A 446 14.10 10.75 -3.05
C LYS A 446 14.89 11.86 -2.36
N ASN A 447 14.28 12.59 -1.43
CA ASN A 447 14.97 13.65 -0.69
C ASN A 447 16.07 13.09 0.24
N ASN A 448 15.95 11.80 0.60
CA ASN A 448 16.89 11.11 1.49
C ASN A 448 17.86 10.20 0.74
N SER A 449 17.82 10.15 -0.60
CA SER A 449 18.70 9.30 -1.40
C SER A 449 18.96 9.93 -2.77
N TRP A 450 20.17 10.46 -2.94
CA TRP A 450 20.59 11.05 -4.21
C TRP A 450 20.49 10.07 -5.38
N ARG A 451 20.74 8.77 -5.14
CA ARG A 451 20.58 7.72 -6.17
C ARG A 451 19.12 7.60 -6.61
N LEU A 452 18.20 7.61 -5.65
CA LEU A 452 16.77 7.52 -5.97
C LEU A 452 16.29 8.79 -6.68
N ASP A 453 16.79 9.96 -6.30
CA ASP A 453 16.50 11.20 -7.02
C ASP A 453 17.04 11.19 -8.46
N ASP A 454 18.31 10.80 -8.66
CA ASP A 454 18.92 10.69 -10.00
C ASP A 454 18.15 9.68 -10.88
N GLY A 455 17.83 8.50 -10.34
CA GLY A 455 17.01 7.49 -11.02
C GLY A 455 15.60 7.96 -11.34
N TYR A 456 14.95 8.68 -10.43
CA TYR A 456 13.64 9.29 -10.68
C TYR A 456 13.71 10.35 -11.79
N ASN A 457 14.77 11.15 -11.80
CA ASN A 457 15.02 12.14 -12.86
C ASN A 457 15.23 11.47 -14.22
N MET A 458 15.96 10.34 -14.28
CA MET A 458 16.08 9.52 -15.51
C MET A 458 14.73 8.99 -15.98
N LEU A 459 13.88 8.54 -15.05
CA LEU A 459 12.52 8.08 -15.35
C LEU A 459 11.66 9.19 -15.97
N VAL A 460 11.52 10.33 -15.29
CA VAL A 460 10.60 11.41 -15.74
C VAL A 460 11.11 12.16 -16.97
N SER A 461 12.41 12.12 -17.23
CA SER A 461 13.01 12.68 -18.45
C SER A 461 12.79 11.78 -19.68
N ASN A 462 12.30 10.55 -19.50
CA ASN A 462 12.10 9.57 -20.55
C ASN A 462 10.61 9.23 -20.73
N LYS A 463 9.98 9.82 -21.73
CA LYS A 463 8.55 9.60 -22.05
C LYS A 463 8.21 8.13 -22.34
N ASN A 464 9.15 7.36 -22.89
CA ASN A 464 8.93 5.95 -23.20
C ASN A 464 8.81 5.12 -21.91
N LEU A 465 9.71 5.34 -20.94
CA LEU A 465 9.62 4.70 -19.62
C LEU A 465 8.32 5.10 -18.90
N MET A 466 7.98 6.38 -18.92
CA MET A 466 6.75 6.88 -18.32
C MET A 466 5.49 6.23 -18.92
N ASN A 467 5.42 6.11 -20.24
CA ASN A 467 4.29 5.49 -20.93
C ASN A 467 4.23 3.99 -20.66
N MET A 468 5.37 3.30 -20.69
CA MET A 468 5.47 1.88 -20.38
C MET A 468 4.86 1.58 -19.01
N ILE A 469 5.30 2.30 -17.98
CA ILE A 469 4.86 2.06 -16.59
C ILE A 469 3.39 2.44 -16.39
N ARG A 470 2.94 3.57 -16.95
CA ARG A 470 1.54 4.02 -16.84
C ARG A 470 0.55 3.07 -17.50
N ASN A 471 0.93 2.48 -18.63
CA ASN A 471 0.07 1.55 -19.37
C ASN A 471 -0.01 0.16 -18.73
N ASN A 472 0.72 -0.09 -17.64
CA ASN A 472 0.69 -1.37 -16.93
C ASN A 472 0.73 -1.17 -15.40
N PRO A 473 -0.28 -0.50 -14.84
CA PRO A 473 -0.27 -0.03 -13.45
C PRO A 473 -0.36 -1.17 -12.42
N THR A 474 -0.68 -2.39 -12.84
CA THR A 474 -0.75 -3.56 -11.95
C THR A 474 0.62 -4.18 -11.65
N LYS A 475 1.67 -3.75 -12.35
CA LYS A 475 3.00 -4.37 -12.29
C LYS A 475 4.05 -3.47 -11.67
N THR A 476 4.91 -4.08 -10.87
CA THR A 476 6.19 -3.50 -10.45
C THR A 476 7.19 -3.71 -11.58
N HIS A 477 7.70 -2.59 -12.09
CA HIS A 477 8.79 -2.55 -13.06
C HIS A 477 10.10 -2.48 -12.30
N ILE A 478 10.97 -3.47 -12.51
CA ILE A 478 12.23 -3.60 -11.82
C ILE A 478 13.33 -3.24 -12.80
N PHE A 479 14.15 -2.26 -12.42
CA PHE A 479 15.23 -1.72 -13.21
C PHE A 479 16.57 -1.98 -12.55
N GLU A 480 17.60 -2.22 -13.36
CA GLU A 480 18.97 -1.92 -12.96
C GLU A 480 19.25 -0.46 -13.36
N TYR A 481 19.56 0.37 -12.37
CA TYR A 481 20.00 1.75 -12.58
C TYR A 481 21.52 1.77 -12.75
N ILE A 482 21.95 2.34 -13.87
CA ILE A 482 23.35 2.55 -14.22
C ILE A 482 23.61 4.05 -14.35
N SER A 483 24.56 4.57 -13.57
CA SER A 483 24.95 5.98 -13.54
C SER A 483 26.44 6.09 -13.25
N LEU A 484 27.15 6.95 -13.96
CA LEU A 484 28.58 7.20 -13.76
C LEU A 484 28.87 7.85 -12.39
N LYS A 485 27.86 8.51 -11.80
CA LYS A 485 27.92 9.01 -10.41
C LYS A 485 27.92 7.86 -9.40
N ASP A 486 27.32 6.72 -9.75
CA ASP A 486 27.20 5.53 -8.93
C ASP A 486 28.13 4.44 -9.45
N ALA A 487 29.45 4.64 -9.31
CA ALA A 487 30.39 3.68 -9.85
C ALA A 487 30.36 2.36 -9.09
N HIS A 488 30.27 1.30 -9.88
CA HIS A 488 30.46 -0.08 -9.44
C HIS A 488 31.78 -0.61 -10.03
N ILE A 489 31.98 -1.93 -10.01
CA ILE A 489 33.24 -2.53 -10.45
C ILE A 489 33.30 -2.54 -11.98
N VAL A 490 32.18 -2.86 -12.64
CA VAL A 490 32.04 -2.76 -14.09
C VAL A 490 32.10 -1.29 -14.51
N LYS A 491 32.90 -1.00 -15.53
CA LYS A 491 33.04 0.34 -16.10
C LYS A 491 32.05 0.52 -17.23
N TYR A 492 31.09 1.40 -17.00
CA TYR A 492 30.15 1.87 -18.00
C TYR A 492 30.62 3.18 -18.62
N ASP A 493 30.25 3.43 -19.86
CA ASP A 493 30.39 4.73 -20.50
C ASP A 493 29.08 5.55 -20.44
N LYS A 494 29.14 6.82 -20.88
CA LYS A 494 28.00 7.75 -20.81
C LYS A 494 26.78 7.28 -21.62
N SER A 495 27.00 6.52 -22.70
CA SER A 495 25.91 5.99 -23.53
C SER A 495 25.16 4.82 -22.87
N GLN A 496 25.76 4.23 -21.84
CA GLN A 496 25.20 3.13 -21.08
C GLN A 496 24.50 3.58 -19.78
N GLU A 497 24.43 4.89 -19.50
CA GLU A 497 23.63 5.37 -18.37
C GLU A 497 22.13 5.23 -18.65
N GLY A 498 21.38 4.79 -17.64
CA GLY A 498 19.94 4.72 -17.72
C GLY A 498 19.31 3.67 -16.79
N LEU A 499 18.01 3.48 -16.99
CA LEU A 499 17.21 2.48 -16.30
C LEU A 499 16.97 1.30 -17.23
N TYR A 500 17.64 0.18 -16.96
CA TYR A 500 17.51 -1.06 -17.72
C TYR A 500 16.39 -1.90 -17.13
N LEU A 501 15.30 -2.15 -17.86
CA LEU A 501 14.24 -3.04 -17.41
C LEU A 501 14.79 -4.47 -17.30
N ILE A 502 14.83 -5.01 -16.09
CA ILE A 502 15.34 -6.36 -15.80
C ILE A 502 14.27 -7.30 -15.25
N GLY A 503 13.10 -6.78 -14.89
CA GLY A 503 12.03 -7.56 -14.28
C GLY A 503 10.66 -6.90 -14.36
N LEU A 504 9.63 -7.73 -14.39
CA LEU A 504 8.22 -7.34 -14.29
C LEU A 504 7.49 -8.33 -13.39
N VAL A 505 7.01 -7.86 -12.25
CA VAL A 505 6.23 -8.65 -11.29
C VAL A 505 4.81 -8.09 -11.23
N ASP A 506 3.81 -8.94 -11.45
CA ASP A 506 2.43 -8.57 -11.22
C ASP A 506 2.16 -8.51 -9.71
N ASN A 507 1.78 -7.34 -9.21
CA ASN A 507 1.65 -7.14 -7.77
C ASN A 507 0.55 -8.04 -7.19
N TYR A 508 -0.54 -8.28 -7.90
CA TYR A 508 -1.70 -9.01 -7.39
C TYR A 508 -1.50 -10.52 -7.33
N THR A 509 -0.69 -11.07 -8.23
CA THR A 509 -0.47 -12.52 -8.37
C THR A 509 0.92 -12.98 -7.95
N GLY A 510 1.90 -12.07 -7.90
CA GLY A 510 3.31 -12.38 -7.67
C GLY A 510 4.00 -13.03 -8.86
N ARG A 511 3.28 -13.18 -9.98
CA ARG A 511 3.82 -13.80 -11.19
C ARG A 511 4.83 -12.88 -11.84
N GLU A 512 6.01 -13.42 -12.06
CA GLU A 512 7.05 -12.75 -12.82
C GLU A 512 6.93 -13.06 -14.31
N SER A 513 7.28 -12.07 -15.15
CA SER A 513 7.37 -12.24 -16.60
C SER A 513 8.69 -12.91 -16.98
N SER A 514 8.69 -13.72 -18.05
CA SER A 514 9.93 -14.32 -18.57
C SER A 514 10.89 -13.25 -19.11
N TYR A 515 12.18 -13.54 -19.24
CA TYR A 515 13.10 -12.57 -19.86
C TYR A 515 12.73 -12.29 -21.31
N LYS A 516 12.22 -13.28 -22.04
CA LYS A 516 11.66 -13.06 -23.38
C LYS A 516 10.56 -12.00 -23.36
N ASP A 517 9.57 -12.14 -22.48
CA ASP A 517 8.46 -11.18 -22.36
C ASP A 517 8.96 -9.80 -21.94
N ILE A 518 9.97 -9.75 -21.06
CA ILE A 518 10.60 -8.48 -20.62
C ILE A 518 11.28 -7.78 -21.79
N ILE A 519 12.04 -8.51 -22.62
CA ILE A 519 12.73 -7.96 -23.79
C ILE A 519 11.71 -7.48 -24.84
N ASP A 520 10.71 -8.29 -25.16
CA ASP A 520 9.66 -7.94 -26.12
C ASP A 520 8.88 -6.69 -25.64
N TYR A 521 8.58 -6.63 -24.34
CA TYR A 521 7.92 -5.48 -23.73
C TYR A 521 8.79 -4.23 -23.74
N ALA A 522 10.08 -4.34 -23.40
CA ALA A 522 11.02 -3.23 -23.45
C ALA A 522 11.19 -2.68 -24.88
N ASN A 523 11.35 -3.58 -25.86
CA ASN A 523 11.48 -3.22 -27.27
C ASN A 523 10.23 -2.50 -27.79
N LYS A 524 9.03 -2.93 -27.39
CA LYS A 524 7.77 -2.27 -27.75
C LYS A 524 7.74 -0.79 -27.36
N TYR A 525 8.32 -0.45 -26.21
CA TYR A 525 8.40 0.93 -25.72
C TYR A 525 9.72 1.62 -26.08
N ASN A 526 10.67 0.94 -26.73
CA ASN A 526 12.02 1.45 -26.99
C ASN A 526 12.70 1.94 -25.70
N VAL A 527 12.78 1.05 -24.70
CA VAL A 527 13.47 1.27 -23.42
C VAL A 527 14.62 0.29 -23.26
N LEU A 528 15.64 0.67 -22.48
CA LEU A 528 16.79 -0.18 -22.20
C LEU A 528 16.35 -1.44 -21.42
N THR A 529 16.98 -2.57 -21.69
CA THR A 529 16.71 -3.85 -21.01
C THR A 529 17.97 -4.71 -21.01
N THR A 530 17.97 -5.75 -20.19
CA THR A 530 19.03 -6.75 -20.17
C THR A 530 19.04 -7.60 -21.45
N CYS A 531 20.13 -8.34 -21.66
CA CYS A 531 20.26 -9.29 -22.76
C CYS A 531 20.24 -10.72 -22.22
N VAL A 532 19.56 -11.62 -22.93
CA VAL A 532 19.62 -13.06 -22.67
C VAL A 532 20.59 -13.71 -23.66
N CYS A 533 21.47 -14.57 -23.18
CA CYS A 533 22.36 -15.35 -24.03
C CYS A 533 21.81 -16.76 -24.28
N ASN A 534 21.99 -17.25 -25.51
CA ASN A 534 21.61 -18.60 -25.89
C ASN A 534 22.76 -19.57 -25.56
N LYS A 535 22.98 -19.82 -24.26
CA LYS A 535 24.01 -20.73 -23.75
C LYS A 535 23.40 -21.74 -22.78
N ASN A 536 24.14 -22.81 -22.50
CA ASN A 536 23.81 -23.72 -21.40
C ASN A 536 24.74 -23.47 -20.19
N ILE A 537 24.37 -24.01 -19.04
CA ILE A 537 25.11 -23.78 -17.79
C ILE A 537 26.56 -24.26 -17.90
N HIS A 538 26.83 -25.41 -18.52
CA HIS A 538 28.19 -25.94 -18.68
C HIS A 538 29.10 -25.02 -19.50
N THR A 539 28.56 -24.40 -20.54
CA THR A 539 29.30 -23.43 -21.38
C THR A 539 29.67 -22.21 -20.56
N ILE A 540 28.70 -21.63 -19.82
CA ILE A 540 28.92 -20.43 -19.01
C ILE A 540 29.99 -20.65 -17.93
N LEU A 541 30.04 -21.86 -17.33
CA LEU A 541 31.04 -22.18 -16.31
C LEU A 541 32.46 -22.20 -16.84
N ASN A 542 32.65 -22.69 -18.07
CA ASN A 542 33.95 -22.71 -18.71
C ASN A 542 34.45 -21.29 -19.01
N GLU A 543 33.52 -20.34 -19.16
CA GLU A 543 33.82 -18.93 -19.47
C GLU A 543 34.07 -18.07 -18.22
N LEU A 544 34.00 -18.61 -16.99
CA LEU A 544 34.09 -17.78 -15.76
C LEU A 544 35.41 -17.03 -15.56
N ASN A 545 36.42 -17.29 -16.39
CA ASN A 545 37.69 -16.57 -16.41
C ASN A 545 37.87 -15.67 -17.65
N ASP A 546 36.88 -15.60 -18.53
CA ASP A 546 37.01 -14.95 -19.84
C ASP A 546 36.84 -13.42 -19.78
N LYS A 547 36.27 -12.92 -18.68
CA LYS A 547 36.00 -11.49 -18.47
C LYS A 547 36.78 -10.94 -17.29
N GLN A 548 37.31 -9.74 -17.48
CA GLN A 548 37.87 -8.93 -16.40
C GLN A 548 36.74 -8.32 -15.55
N SER A 549 37.06 -7.99 -14.31
CA SER A 549 36.12 -7.41 -13.34
C SER A 549 35.47 -6.11 -13.81
N ASP A 550 36.14 -5.32 -14.65
CA ASP A 550 35.62 -4.07 -15.18
C ASP A 550 34.77 -4.21 -16.45
N GLU A 551 34.69 -5.42 -17.03
CA GLU A 551 33.90 -5.69 -18.24
C GLU A 551 32.47 -6.20 -17.92
N ALA A 552 32.34 -7.10 -16.95
CA ALA A 552 31.06 -7.72 -16.62
C ALA A 552 31.07 -8.34 -15.21
N GLU A 553 29.91 -8.30 -14.53
CA GLU A 553 29.75 -8.97 -13.24
C GLU A 553 29.49 -10.47 -13.38
N GLY A 554 28.63 -10.87 -14.33
CA GLY A 554 28.29 -12.27 -14.56
C GLY A 554 26.88 -12.45 -15.13
N PHE A 555 26.16 -13.43 -14.60
CA PHE A 555 24.87 -13.88 -15.11
C PHE A 555 23.82 -14.02 -14.00
N VAL A 556 22.58 -13.76 -14.37
CA VAL A 556 21.39 -14.22 -13.63
C VAL A 556 20.79 -15.39 -14.40
N ILE A 557 20.76 -16.55 -13.76
CA ILE A 557 20.15 -17.77 -14.28
C ILE A 557 18.71 -17.80 -13.81
N ASN A 558 17.74 -17.94 -14.71
CA ASN A 558 16.32 -18.10 -14.39
C ASN A 558 15.84 -19.48 -14.88
N ILE A 559 15.39 -20.31 -13.94
CA ILE A 559 14.90 -21.68 -14.18
C ILE A 559 13.44 -21.71 -13.76
N ASP A 560 12.53 -21.53 -14.72
CA ASP A 560 11.07 -21.53 -14.48
C ASP A 560 10.63 -20.61 -13.32
N GLY A 561 11.25 -19.42 -13.21
CA GLY A 561 10.95 -18.41 -12.18
C GLY A 561 11.90 -18.43 -10.98
N GLU A 562 12.60 -19.54 -10.72
CA GLU A 562 13.62 -19.60 -9.66
C GLU A 562 14.97 -19.07 -10.19
N LYS A 563 15.56 -18.11 -9.48
CA LYS A 563 16.77 -17.42 -9.95
C LYS A 563 18.02 -17.76 -9.15
N PHE A 564 19.16 -17.67 -9.81
CA PHE A 564 20.50 -17.83 -9.22
C PHE A 564 21.46 -16.79 -9.82
N LYS A 565 22.48 -16.40 -9.04
CA LYS A 565 23.54 -15.50 -9.49
C LYS A 565 24.82 -16.29 -9.71
N LEU A 566 25.45 -16.10 -10.86
CA LEU A 566 26.75 -16.68 -11.18
C LEU A 566 27.67 -15.54 -11.63
N LYS A 567 28.78 -15.32 -10.92
CA LYS A 567 29.68 -14.19 -11.17
C LYS A 567 31.00 -14.65 -11.76
N TYR A 568 31.62 -13.81 -12.59
CA TYR A 568 32.97 -14.05 -13.09
C TYR A 568 33.99 -14.08 -11.94
N ASN A 569 35.02 -14.92 -12.07
CA ASN A 569 35.99 -15.13 -11.01
C ASN A 569 36.78 -13.86 -10.67
N ASP A 570 37.15 -13.06 -11.68
CA ASP A 570 37.87 -11.81 -11.46
C ASP A 570 37.01 -10.77 -10.74
N TYR A 571 35.74 -10.63 -11.13
CA TYR A 571 34.77 -9.79 -10.41
C TYR A 571 34.64 -10.18 -8.94
N VAL A 572 34.51 -11.48 -8.63
CA VAL A 572 34.42 -11.97 -7.24
C VAL A 572 35.67 -11.63 -6.44
N LYS A 573 36.86 -11.76 -7.03
CA LYS A 573 38.13 -11.38 -6.38
C LYS A 573 38.17 -9.88 -6.10
N MET A 574 37.87 -9.06 -7.10
CA MET A 574 37.89 -7.60 -6.98
C MET A 574 36.89 -7.11 -5.93
N HIS A 575 35.65 -7.63 -5.96
CA HIS A 575 34.63 -7.31 -4.98
C HIS A 575 35.06 -7.64 -3.54
N ARG A 576 35.71 -8.80 -3.32
CA ARG A 576 36.24 -9.16 -1.99
C ARG A 576 37.31 -8.18 -1.51
N VAL A 577 38.24 -7.80 -2.39
CA VAL A 577 39.30 -6.82 -2.08
C VAL A 577 38.68 -5.48 -1.70
N LEU A 578 37.74 -4.98 -2.51
CA LEU A 578 37.09 -3.69 -2.28
C LEU A 578 36.26 -3.68 -0.99
N SER A 579 35.46 -4.72 -0.74
CA SER A 579 34.68 -4.85 0.50
C SER A 579 35.55 -4.89 1.75
N ALA A 580 36.71 -5.55 1.69
CA ALA A 580 37.66 -5.58 2.81
C ALA A 580 38.27 -4.19 3.05
N ILE A 581 38.70 -3.52 1.98
CA ILE A 581 39.29 -2.18 2.03
C ILE A 581 38.28 -1.15 2.49
N SER A 582 36.99 -1.25 2.16
CA SER A 582 35.94 -0.29 2.56
C SER A 582 35.22 -0.66 3.86
N SER A 583 35.72 -1.64 4.62
CA SER A 583 35.04 -2.11 5.82
C SER A 583 35.03 -1.07 6.94
N PRO A 584 33.92 -0.92 7.70
CA PRO A 584 33.86 0.01 8.82
C PRO A 584 34.92 -0.27 9.89
N ASN A 585 35.20 -1.55 10.16
CA ASN A 585 36.19 -1.93 11.17
C ASN A 585 37.62 -1.55 10.76
N LEU A 586 37.99 -1.75 9.49
CA LEU A 586 39.28 -1.28 8.99
C LEU A 586 39.38 0.25 9.07
N THR A 587 38.30 0.97 8.73
CA THR A 587 38.25 2.43 8.85
C THR A 587 38.51 2.88 10.30
N ILE A 588 37.83 2.26 11.27
CA ILE A 588 38.01 2.55 12.70
C ILE A 588 39.43 2.22 13.15
N GLU A 589 40.00 1.10 12.70
CA GLU A 589 41.37 0.69 13.02
C GLU A 589 42.38 1.71 12.50
N MET A 590 42.25 2.15 11.24
CA MET A 590 43.14 3.14 10.65
C MET A 590 43.02 4.51 11.34
N ILE A 591 41.84 4.89 11.82
CA ILE A 591 41.68 6.11 12.64
C ILE A 591 42.30 5.91 14.03
N ALA A 592 42.07 4.77 14.66
CA ALA A 592 42.59 4.48 16.01
C ALA A 592 44.11 4.41 16.07
N ASP A 593 44.76 4.15 14.94
CA ASP A 593 46.21 4.06 14.79
C ASP A 593 46.83 5.27 14.06
N ASP A 594 46.07 6.36 13.88
CA ASP A 594 46.50 7.62 13.23
C ASP A 594 47.07 7.43 11.81
N LYS A 595 46.51 6.48 11.04
CA LYS A 595 46.93 6.13 9.66
C LYS A 595 45.84 6.37 8.61
N PHE A 596 44.79 7.10 8.97
CA PHE A 596 43.62 7.29 8.10
C PHE A 596 43.97 7.97 6.77
N ASP A 597 44.83 9.00 6.78
CA ASP A 597 45.22 9.74 5.57
C ASP A 597 46.04 8.85 4.59
N ASP A 598 46.96 8.06 5.12
CA ASP A 598 47.73 7.09 4.33
C ASP A 598 46.82 6.01 3.74
N TYR A 599 45.86 5.53 4.54
CA TYR A 599 44.87 4.55 4.11
C TYR A 599 43.99 5.10 2.98
N ILE A 600 43.38 6.28 3.16
CA ILE A 600 42.46 6.85 2.17
C ILE A 600 43.16 7.19 0.84
N SER A 601 44.45 7.54 0.89
CA SER A 601 45.25 7.79 -0.32
C SER A 601 45.35 6.56 -1.23
N LYS A 602 45.35 5.36 -0.64
CA LYS A 602 45.46 4.05 -1.32
C LYS A 602 44.10 3.48 -1.74
N VAL A 603 43.01 4.05 -1.25
CA VAL A 603 41.65 3.65 -1.58
C VAL A 603 41.26 4.22 -2.95
N PRO A 604 40.67 3.42 -3.85
CA PRO A 604 40.12 3.92 -5.11
C PRO A 604 39.11 5.05 -4.90
N PHE A 605 39.16 6.08 -5.74
CA PHE A 605 38.39 7.32 -5.59
C PHE A 605 36.89 7.08 -5.30
N MET A 606 36.27 6.13 -6.00
CA MET A 606 34.83 5.84 -5.89
C MET A 606 34.38 5.33 -4.51
N TYR A 607 35.27 4.74 -3.70
CA TYR A 607 34.92 4.19 -2.38
C TYR A 607 35.24 5.16 -1.24
N ARG A 608 35.91 6.28 -1.53
CA ARG A 608 36.36 7.22 -0.51
C ARG A 608 35.19 7.88 0.21
N GLU A 609 34.11 8.21 -0.50
CA GLU A 609 32.94 8.88 0.09
C GLU A 609 32.28 8.03 1.20
N GLN A 610 32.12 6.72 0.96
CA GLN A 610 31.58 5.80 1.97
C GLN A 610 32.49 5.73 3.20
N ILE A 611 33.80 5.61 2.99
CA ILE A 611 34.78 5.57 4.07
C ILE A 611 34.80 6.90 4.84
N PHE A 612 34.73 8.04 4.15
CA PHE A 612 34.62 9.35 4.80
C PHE A 612 33.34 9.48 5.61
N THR A 613 32.22 8.92 5.14
CA THR A 613 30.96 8.92 5.91
C THR A 613 31.12 8.15 7.22
N ILE A 614 31.72 6.95 7.16
CA ILE A 614 32.05 6.16 8.35
C ILE A 614 33.00 6.94 9.26
N ALA A 615 34.09 7.47 8.70
CA ALA A 615 35.10 8.23 9.42
C ALA A 615 34.50 9.45 10.12
N ASN A 616 33.63 10.22 9.46
CA ASN A 616 32.95 11.38 10.04
C ASN A 616 32.10 10.98 11.26
N ASN A 617 31.38 9.86 11.19
CA ASN A 617 30.63 9.36 12.35
C ASN A 617 31.55 8.93 13.49
N VAL A 618 32.70 8.33 13.17
CA VAL A 618 33.72 7.94 14.15
C VAL A 618 34.36 9.17 14.79
N PHE A 619 34.76 10.18 14.01
CA PHE A 619 35.31 11.45 14.50
C PHE A 619 34.30 12.19 15.37
N LYS A 620 33.04 12.28 14.95
CA LYS A 620 31.97 12.86 15.77
C LYS A 620 31.84 12.17 17.14
N TYR A 621 31.95 10.84 17.18
CA TYR A 621 31.99 10.11 18.44
C TYR A 621 33.23 10.45 19.27
N ILE A 622 34.41 10.52 18.64
CA ILE A 622 35.66 10.92 19.31
C ILE A 622 35.50 12.30 19.96
N ASP A 623 34.98 13.26 19.20
CA ASP A 623 34.78 14.64 19.64
C ASP A 623 33.81 14.71 20.81
N ASN A 624 32.64 14.06 20.70
CA ASN A 624 31.64 14.05 21.77
C ASN A 624 32.19 13.41 23.06
N VAL A 625 32.94 12.31 22.97
CA VAL A 625 33.55 11.69 24.17
C VAL A 625 34.61 12.60 24.77
N ASN A 626 35.46 13.23 23.95
CA ASN A 626 36.49 14.15 24.44
C ASN A 626 35.87 15.39 25.09
N GLU A 627 34.81 15.96 24.51
CA GLU A 627 34.05 17.06 25.08
C GLU A 627 33.47 16.67 26.44
N TYR A 628 32.82 15.52 26.52
CA TYR A 628 32.25 15.02 27.78
C TYR A 628 33.34 14.84 28.85
N VAL A 629 34.46 14.21 28.49
CA VAL A 629 35.61 14.02 29.41
C VAL A 629 36.18 15.36 29.87
N ASN A 630 36.29 16.35 28.98
CA ASN A 630 36.78 17.68 29.34
C ASN A 630 35.82 18.42 30.26
N LEU A 631 34.51 18.41 29.98
CA LEU A 631 33.50 19.03 30.85
C LEU A 631 33.48 18.38 32.23
N CYS A 632 33.51 17.05 32.31
CA CYS A 632 33.63 16.33 33.58
C CYS A 632 34.90 16.72 34.34
N TYR A 633 36.02 16.92 33.66
CA TYR A 633 37.28 17.33 34.29
C TYR A 633 37.21 18.76 34.84
N ILE A 634 36.68 19.70 34.05
CA ILE A 634 36.53 21.12 34.44
C ILE A 634 35.55 21.28 35.61
N SER A 635 34.52 20.43 35.69
CA SER A 635 33.56 20.49 36.79
C SER A 635 34.09 19.95 38.12
N ILE A 636 35.32 19.43 38.19
CA ILE A 636 35.93 18.95 39.44
C ILE A 636 36.49 20.14 40.24
N PRO A 637 36.04 20.37 41.49
CA PRO A 637 36.57 21.44 42.32
C PRO A 637 38.10 21.37 42.53
N ASN A 638 38.79 22.50 42.43
CA ASN A 638 40.27 22.58 42.52
C ASN A 638 40.86 21.89 43.76
N TYR A 639 40.23 22.06 44.94
CA TYR A 639 40.70 21.44 46.19
C TYR A 639 40.61 19.90 46.20
N ILE A 640 39.81 19.30 45.30
CA ILE A 640 39.74 17.85 45.10
C ILE A 640 40.91 17.38 44.23
N LEU A 641 41.30 18.18 43.23
CA LEU A 641 42.39 17.87 42.30
C LEU A 641 43.77 17.85 42.98
N GLU A 642 43.95 18.53 44.11
CA GLU A 642 45.21 18.56 44.87
C GLU A 642 45.63 17.20 45.46
N ASN A 643 44.68 16.28 45.63
CA ASN A 643 44.96 14.95 46.16
C ASN A 643 44.46 13.84 45.22
N ARG A 644 45.41 13.08 44.67
CA ARG A 644 45.13 11.98 43.72
C ARG A 644 44.11 10.96 44.23
N GLY A 645 44.13 10.61 45.51
CA GLY A 645 43.15 9.68 46.09
C GLY A 645 41.74 10.26 46.13
N ARG A 646 41.62 11.55 46.48
CA ARG A 646 40.34 12.28 46.47
C ARG A 646 39.81 12.48 45.05
N ALA A 647 40.65 12.88 44.11
CA ALA A 647 40.27 13.06 42.71
C ALA A 647 39.75 11.76 42.08
N CYS A 648 40.49 10.64 42.21
CA CYS A 648 40.04 9.35 41.67
C CYS A 648 38.72 8.88 42.28
N LYS A 649 38.55 9.06 43.60
CA LYS A 649 37.30 8.71 44.29
C LYS A 649 36.14 9.59 43.82
N TYR A 650 36.33 10.91 43.76
CA TYR A 650 35.32 11.85 43.28
C TYR A 650 34.87 11.54 41.86
N ILE A 651 35.81 11.27 40.95
CA ILE A 651 35.48 10.86 39.57
C ILE A 651 34.63 9.59 39.57
N THR A 652 35.00 8.61 40.40
CA THR A 652 34.30 7.32 40.48
C THR A 652 32.89 7.44 41.02
N ASP A 653 32.69 8.31 42.01
CA ASP A 653 31.41 8.50 42.71
C ASP A 653 30.46 9.45 41.95
N THR A 654 30.98 10.34 41.09
CA THR A 654 30.22 11.44 40.48
C THR A 654 29.85 11.20 39.02
N PHE A 655 30.76 10.63 38.21
CA PHE A 655 30.58 10.52 36.77
C PHE A 655 30.28 9.09 36.32
N ASP A 656 29.85 8.95 35.06
CA ASP A 656 29.47 7.64 34.51
C ASP A 656 30.65 6.66 34.48
N ASN A 657 30.41 5.47 35.05
CA ASN A 657 31.44 4.44 35.22
C ASN A 657 32.09 3.95 33.92
N LYS A 658 31.45 4.15 32.76
CA LYS A 658 31.97 3.77 31.45
C LYS A 658 33.13 4.67 31.02
N TYR A 659 33.13 5.93 31.46
CA TYR A 659 34.11 6.95 31.04
C TYR A 659 35.10 7.36 32.13
N ASN A 660 34.93 6.91 33.38
CA ASN A 660 35.85 7.19 34.50
C ASN A 660 37.32 6.93 34.16
N CYS A 661 37.63 5.86 33.42
CA CYS A 661 39.02 5.58 33.02
C CYS A 661 39.62 6.67 32.11
N LEU A 662 38.81 7.30 31.26
CA LEU A 662 39.25 8.38 30.38
C LEU A 662 39.44 9.68 31.18
N ILE A 663 38.47 10.01 32.06
CA ILE A 663 38.54 11.19 32.94
C ILE A 663 39.76 11.11 33.87
N ILE A 664 40.03 9.93 34.45
CA ILE A 664 41.23 9.71 35.27
C ILE A 664 42.51 9.90 34.45
N ARG A 665 42.56 9.42 33.19
CA ARG A 665 43.74 9.61 32.34
C ARG A 665 43.94 11.07 31.97
N LYS A 666 42.85 11.81 31.69
CA LYS A 666 42.88 13.25 31.49
C LYS A 666 43.44 13.98 32.72
N TYR A 667 42.94 13.65 33.92
CA TYR A 667 43.45 14.21 35.19
C TYR A 667 44.95 13.92 35.40
N LEU A 668 45.41 12.71 35.06
CA LEU A 668 46.81 12.30 35.20
C LEU A 668 47.72 12.79 34.05
N ASP A 669 47.18 13.58 33.12
CA ASP A 669 47.86 14.01 31.89
C ASP A 669 48.48 12.83 31.11
N LYS A 670 47.70 11.75 30.96
CA LYS A 670 48.10 10.54 30.23
C LYS A 670 47.33 10.41 28.93
N PRO A 671 47.99 9.96 27.84
CA PRO A 671 47.31 9.70 26.59
C PRO A 671 46.26 8.58 26.75
N TYR A 672 45.18 8.72 26.00
CA TYR A 672 44.11 7.73 25.89
C TYR A 672 43.54 7.71 24.49
N ASN A 673 42.96 6.57 24.10
CA ASN A 673 42.30 6.39 22.83
C ASN A 673 40.84 6.00 23.09
N VAL A 674 39.91 6.83 22.63
CA VAL A 674 38.46 6.67 22.86
C VAL A 674 37.84 5.52 22.05
N LEU A 675 38.54 5.04 21.02
CA LEU A 675 38.14 3.93 20.17
C LEU A 675 38.58 2.57 20.72
N LYS A 676 39.40 2.54 21.78
CA LYS A 676 39.88 1.31 22.43
C LYS A 676 39.17 1.12 23.77
N ASN A 677 38.74 -0.10 24.07
CA ASN A 677 38.12 -0.43 25.35
C ASN A 677 39.18 -0.61 26.48
N LYS A 678 38.74 -0.96 27.69
CA LYS A 678 39.64 -1.18 28.85
C LYS A 678 40.69 -2.28 28.62
N ASN A 679 40.41 -3.24 27.73
CA ASN A 679 41.32 -4.33 27.34
C ASN A 679 42.17 -3.99 26.11
N ASN A 680 42.15 -2.72 25.68
CA ASN A 680 42.87 -2.22 24.50
C ASN A 680 42.38 -2.79 23.16
N SER A 681 41.19 -3.40 23.11
CA SER A 681 40.58 -3.85 21.84
C SER A 681 39.77 -2.72 21.20
N ILE A 682 39.79 -2.67 19.87
CA ILE A 682 39.08 -1.66 19.08
C ILE A 682 37.56 -1.89 19.16
N LEU A 683 36.80 -0.81 19.29
CA LEU A 683 35.33 -0.82 19.24
C LEU A 683 34.84 -1.07 17.81
N ASN A 684 33.80 -1.87 17.64
CA ASN A 684 33.16 -2.01 16.34
C ASN A 684 32.23 -0.82 16.03
N TYR A 685 31.84 -0.69 14.77
CA TYR A 685 31.07 0.47 14.31
C TYR A 685 29.71 0.63 14.99
N THR A 686 28.96 -0.46 15.19
CA THR A 686 27.66 -0.44 15.90
C THR A 686 27.82 0.02 17.35
N GLN A 687 28.89 -0.42 18.03
CA GLN A 687 29.22 0.04 19.38
C GLN A 687 29.51 1.54 19.40
N ILE A 688 30.21 2.07 18.40
CA ILE A 688 30.48 3.50 18.27
C ILE A 688 29.18 4.28 18.12
N LEU A 689 28.30 3.89 17.19
CA LEU A 689 27.03 4.60 16.97
C LEU A 689 26.14 4.62 18.23
N ASN A 690 25.99 3.48 18.90
CA ASN A 690 25.19 3.38 20.13
C ASN A 690 25.79 4.21 21.27
N LYS A 691 27.11 4.14 21.46
CA LYS A 691 27.80 4.95 22.47
C LYS A 691 27.75 6.43 22.15
N ASN A 692 27.78 6.80 20.87
CA ASN A 692 27.69 8.18 20.44
C ASN A 692 26.33 8.80 20.79
N LYS A 693 25.22 8.08 20.53
CA LYS A 693 23.89 8.52 20.95
C LYS A 693 23.84 8.72 22.46
N TYR A 694 24.38 7.75 23.22
CA TYR A 694 24.42 7.80 24.68
C TYR A 694 25.22 9.00 25.22
N VAL A 695 26.45 9.22 24.73
CA VAL A 695 27.28 10.34 25.22
C VAL A 695 26.73 11.70 24.77
N SER A 696 26.07 11.77 23.60
CA SER A 696 25.39 13.00 23.16
C SER A 696 24.27 13.39 24.12
N ASN A 697 23.51 12.42 24.63
CA ASN A 697 22.47 12.69 25.63
C ASN A 697 23.09 13.19 26.95
N LEU A 698 24.18 12.58 27.41
CA LEU A 698 24.90 13.04 28.61
C LEU A 698 25.43 14.47 28.44
N LEU A 699 25.96 14.82 27.27
CA LEU A 699 26.41 16.17 26.95
C LEU A 699 25.26 17.18 27.01
N ASN A 700 24.10 16.84 26.45
CA ASN A 700 22.92 17.72 26.49
C ASN A 700 22.46 17.91 27.94
N GLU A 701 22.37 16.85 28.74
CA GLU A 701 22.02 16.95 30.16
C GLU A 701 23.01 17.83 30.96
N MET A 702 24.31 17.78 30.63
CA MET A 702 25.31 18.63 31.27
C MET A 702 25.18 20.10 30.85
N LYS A 703 24.96 20.36 29.55
CA LYS A 703 24.76 21.72 29.02
C LYS A 703 23.47 22.36 29.53
N ASP A 704 22.40 21.58 29.68
CA ASP A 704 21.13 22.05 30.26
C ASP A 704 21.29 22.39 31.75
N LYS A 705 22.18 21.69 32.47
CA LYS A 705 22.51 22.03 33.86
C LYS A 705 23.41 23.28 33.97
N GLU A 706 24.23 23.58 32.96
CA GLU A 706 25.00 24.84 32.90
C GLU A 706 24.14 26.10 32.63
N VAL A 707 22.85 25.95 32.31
CA VAL A 707 21.89 27.09 32.26
C VAL A 707 21.47 27.58 33.67
N ILE A 708 21.95 26.95 34.75
CA ILE A 708 21.73 27.41 36.14
C ILE A 708 23.06 27.46 36.92
N HIS A 709 24.09 28.08 36.34
CA HIS A 709 25.25 28.57 37.09
C HIS A 709 25.59 30.04 36.75
N GLU A 710 24.55 30.88 36.66
CA GLU A 710 24.62 32.25 37.20
C GLU A 710 23.97 32.26 38.58
N LEU A 711 24.78 31.99 39.61
CA LEU A 711 24.52 32.39 41.01
C LEU A 711 25.85 32.72 41.68
#